data_AF-A0A1G2E1L3-F1
#
_entry.id   AF-A0A1G2E1L3-F1
#
_cell.length_a   1.000
_cell.length_b   1.000
_cell.length_c   1.000
_cell.angle_alpha   90.00
_cell.angle_beta   90.00
_cell.angle_gamma   90.00
#
_symmetry.space_group_name_H-M   'P 1'
#
loop_
_entity.id
_entity.type
_entity.pdbx_description
1 polymer ?
#
loop_
_entity_poly.entity_id
_entity_poly.type
_entity_poly.pdbx_seq_one_letter_code
_entity_poly.pdbx_strand_id
1 'polypeptide(L)'
;MKKIIAIATALTTVVMIAGPGGAGAVTADELQAQINALLAQLSALQSQLATVGGATTPAVSGCAITSFTTNLSQGSTGNDVKCLQIILNSSADTQVAASGVGSSGSETTYFGALTKAAVVKFQEKYASDVLTTIGLTAGTGFVGAKTRAKLNTMIGATPTTPTTPTTPTTPTTPTTPTTPTVPTGAGLNIYLASDNPASGTLVDTQSVAPLAKITLSNGDNAEVKVTGLKLKRTGISADTTLANTYLFEGSKRLTDAASVSTTVITFNDSTGLVTIPAGGTKTITVKADIAASTSGQTVGVSIAAATDITSNGSSVNGTFPITSNLMTIADGTLATVDFNTTSTPSTADVTPQNDYTVWQNIVTISTRSVYFNRLSLREIGTITYSDLQNFRLYVDGIQAGSAVANLDSTGYITFDLSASPVKIETGARTIKVMADIIGGSSRNFKFSLRNAADANFTDSQYNADVLPVSAGGTTYTVDDGTAGIQSVSSGTITVAKTDDSPAGNVVNGAPAITLAKYKITAAGEKVKIESLAFEIKWTDSDSGDEAVAKMRNGKLMANGVQIGSTTNIDADKTTLDGTGTTFNLGSSLIVEPGSPVTLEVVTDVYAVNTSDSAIAMETDDTLTVRMLVGSSNALGMVSSTSVDVPAATQDGNAVTVATGSLTLSKYTAYTNQTMVPPLTNAKIAQFTLTSGTTEDILLSTITVEFDNTSYNSGTFSAASDLSNLYVSYGGTNTTVKSTVSSANAGNNWSINKTLTAGQTMDVIVYADIASTIDAGAAAMSEMTISGTTVKSGATAASATDVAGQVIVFASGTLVTAIAGDTPVAQIVSGSSAADVAASTYKQITAAKFKMTATNDAYNITELKAKVGSAAISAALIGAVLKDGSTVLGSRSFDTATNTTAYFTGLNIAVPANTTKTLTVDLILSQPSATASTSAVDAKVTLDLVKAYNSKGVEYTGTNVTGDRAANTLYVFQSIPTFSEVNLTNTTALSNGSNSKIYSFKVAADSKGSVILKQLKFTLGWNDSAGTSTLTLNNFKFYRGSTNLTSTSVTIQNASGASVEGSASVVEADTTAGLILTFDDGYEETIPAGSEYTYSLYATPNGFTYSTSKQDSFTINLPAESATHTTNSYVEITSGIVALVDSADANDVARNVIWSDNSAVSHSDTSASSSNDWTDGNLVLNLPLDTETWPVQ
;
A
#
# COMPACT_ATOMS: atom_id res chain seq x y z
N MET A 1 9.13 20.25 -29.40
CA MET A 1 9.97 21.47 -29.44
C MET A 1 9.33 22.65 -28.66
N LYS A 2 8.84 22.43 -27.42
CA LYS A 2 8.27 23.47 -26.52
C LYS A 2 8.72 23.32 -25.06
N LYS A 3 9.79 22.55 -24.79
CA LYS A 3 10.31 22.29 -23.43
C LYS A 3 11.78 22.75 -23.22
N ILE A 4 12.30 23.64 -24.08
CA ILE A 4 13.72 24.04 -24.06
C ILE A 4 13.95 25.48 -23.55
N ILE A 5 12.91 26.29 -23.30
CA ILE A 5 13.10 27.72 -22.93
C ILE A 5 12.94 28.02 -21.42
N ALA A 6 12.48 27.09 -20.58
CA ALA A 6 12.17 27.41 -19.17
C ALA A 6 13.28 27.11 -18.14
N ILE A 7 14.43 26.54 -18.51
CA ILE A 7 15.45 26.08 -17.55
C ILE A 7 16.68 27.02 -17.48
N ALA A 8 16.78 28.03 -18.36
CA ALA A 8 17.92 28.96 -18.37
C ALA A 8 17.78 30.17 -17.41
N THR A 9 16.65 30.36 -16.73
CA THR A 9 16.36 31.60 -15.97
C THR A 9 16.39 31.48 -14.45
N ALA A 10 16.76 30.32 -13.89
CA ALA A 10 16.77 30.10 -12.44
C ALA A 10 18.17 30.16 -11.78
N LEU A 11 19.25 30.46 -12.52
CA LEU A 11 20.62 30.44 -11.96
C LEU A 11 21.39 31.77 -12.00
N THR A 12 20.73 32.90 -12.24
CA THR A 12 21.43 34.21 -12.33
C THR A 12 20.99 35.28 -11.34
N THR A 13 20.11 35.00 -10.36
CA THR A 13 19.71 36.01 -9.37
C THR A 13 19.51 35.45 -7.96
N VAL A 14 20.56 34.89 -7.34
CA VAL A 14 20.75 34.95 -5.87
C VAL A 14 22.24 35.12 -5.54
N VAL A 15 22.87 36.12 -6.17
CA VAL A 15 24.05 36.78 -5.62
C VAL A 15 23.74 38.26 -5.76
N MET A 16 23.76 39.00 -4.65
CA MET A 16 23.37 40.41 -4.45
C MET A 16 21.99 40.61 -3.80
N ILE A 17 21.92 40.44 -2.47
CA ILE A 17 21.63 41.53 -1.52
C ILE A 17 22.15 41.04 -0.17
N ALA A 18 23.36 41.52 0.16
CA ALA A 18 23.86 41.54 1.52
C ALA A 18 23.29 42.79 2.20
N GLY A 19 22.52 42.59 3.27
CA GLY A 19 22.32 43.54 4.37
C GLY A 19 22.90 42.91 5.64
N PRO A 20 23.49 43.69 6.57
CA PRO A 20 24.51 43.19 7.48
C PRO A 20 23.90 42.46 8.69
N GLY A 21 24.25 41.18 8.88
CA GLY A 21 23.92 40.48 10.12
C GLY A 21 24.22 38.98 10.07
N GLY A 22 25.34 38.57 10.65
CA GLY A 22 25.61 37.19 11.07
C GLY A 22 26.04 36.23 9.97
N ALA A 23 27.36 36.13 9.74
CA ALA A 23 27.95 35.03 8.99
C ALA A 23 27.81 33.72 9.79
N GLY A 24 26.73 32.96 9.53
CA GLY A 24 26.67 31.55 9.89
C GLY A 24 27.58 30.77 8.95
N ALA A 25 28.56 30.05 9.50
CA ALA A 25 29.36 29.12 8.74
C ALA A 25 28.44 28.06 8.12
N VAL A 26 28.58 27.80 6.81
CA VAL A 26 27.89 26.71 6.11
C VAL A 26 28.12 25.42 6.89
N THR A 27 27.04 24.80 7.36
CA THR A 27 27.11 23.57 8.15
C THR A 27 27.57 22.41 7.29
N ALA A 28 28.18 21.39 7.90
CA ALA A 28 28.58 20.17 7.18
C ALA A 28 27.38 19.52 6.48
N ASP A 29 26.17 19.66 7.03
CA ASP A 29 24.92 19.12 6.47
C ASP A 29 24.47 19.88 5.22
N GLU A 30 24.61 21.21 5.19
CA GLU A 30 24.33 22.02 3.99
C GLU A 30 25.33 21.73 2.86
N LEU A 31 26.60 21.51 3.21
CA LEU A 31 27.63 21.11 2.24
C LEU A 31 27.37 19.69 1.70
N GLN A 32 26.91 18.76 2.56
CA GLN A 32 26.54 17.40 2.16
C GLN A 32 25.29 17.38 1.26
N ALA A 33 24.31 18.25 1.53
CA ALA A 33 23.13 18.42 0.68
C ALA A 33 23.51 18.96 -0.71
N GLN A 34 24.44 19.92 -0.78
CA GLN A 34 24.97 20.44 -2.06
C GLN A 34 25.77 19.38 -2.83
N ILE A 35 26.57 18.56 -2.15
CA ILE A 35 27.30 17.43 -2.75
C ILE A 35 26.32 16.40 -3.33
N ASN A 36 25.24 16.07 -2.60
CA ASN A 36 24.22 15.13 -3.09
C ASN A 36 23.46 15.68 -4.30
N ALA A 37 23.15 16.98 -4.33
CA ALA A 37 22.52 17.63 -5.47
C ALA A 37 23.43 17.65 -6.71
N LEU A 38 24.72 17.93 -6.54
CA LEU A 38 25.72 17.88 -7.61
C LEU A 38 25.95 16.44 -8.12
N LEU A 39 25.93 15.43 -7.25
CA LEU A 39 26.00 14.02 -7.65
C LEU A 39 24.77 13.58 -8.46
N ALA A 40 23.57 14.05 -8.10
CA ALA A 40 22.35 13.81 -8.88
C ALA A 40 22.40 14.48 -10.26
N GLN A 41 22.92 15.72 -10.34
CA GLN A 41 23.14 16.40 -11.62
C GLN A 41 24.22 15.71 -12.47
N LEU A 42 25.30 15.22 -11.86
CA LEU A 42 26.35 14.49 -12.57
C LEU A 42 25.82 13.17 -13.13
N SER A 43 24.98 12.45 -12.38
CA SER A 43 24.28 11.25 -12.85
C SER A 43 23.34 11.55 -14.03
N ALA A 44 22.59 12.66 -13.97
CA ALA A 44 21.72 13.10 -15.06
C ALA A 44 22.52 13.51 -16.32
N LEU A 45 23.65 14.21 -16.16
CA LEU A 45 24.54 14.59 -17.27
C LEU A 45 25.28 13.38 -17.85
N GLN A 46 25.67 12.40 -17.03
CA GLN A 46 26.26 11.13 -17.50
C GLN A 46 25.24 10.32 -18.32
N SER A 47 23.96 10.34 -17.93
CA SER A 47 22.86 9.73 -18.68
C SER A 47 22.57 10.46 -20.01
N GLN A 48 22.71 11.79 -20.04
CA GLN A 48 22.64 12.58 -21.28
C GLN A 48 23.88 12.40 -22.18
N LEU A 49 25.07 12.18 -21.63
CA LEU A 49 26.28 11.95 -22.42
C LEU A 49 26.28 10.56 -23.09
N ALA A 50 25.63 9.57 -22.47
CA ALA A 50 25.42 8.24 -23.05
C ALA A 50 24.45 8.23 -24.26
N THR A 51 23.63 9.27 -24.44
CA THR A 51 22.69 9.37 -25.57
C THR A 51 23.24 10.11 -26.79
N VAL A 52 24.47 10.65 -26.73
CA VAL A 52 25.09 11.44 -27.83
C VAL A 52 26.34 10.76 -28.44
N GLY A 53 26.90 9.71 -27.82
CA GLY A 53 28.03 8.94 -28.35
C GLY A 53 27.60 7.61 -28.99
N GLY A 54 27.74 7.48 -30.31
CA GLY A 54 27.30 6.31 -31.06
C GLY A 54 28.00 4.98 -30.75
N ALA A 55 27.19 3.91 -30.79
CA ALA A 55 27.49 2.50 -30.99
C ALA A 55 28.17 1.69 -29.86
N THR A 56 27.36 1.20 -28.91
CA THR A 56 27.32 -0.22 -28.50
C THR A 56 25.91 -0.56 -27.98
N THR A 57 25.38 -1.69 -28.43
CA THR A 57 24.09 -2.33 -28.05
C THR A 57 23.63 -2.14 -26.59
N PRO A 58 22.36 -1.78 -26.31
CA PRO A 58 21.88 -1.63 -24.94
C PRO A 58 21.61 -3.00 -24.31
N ALA A 59 22.50 -3.46 -23.43
CA ALA A 59 22.23 -4.57 -22.52
C ALA A 59 21.38 -4.05 -21.34
N VAL A 60 20.19 -4.60 -21.14
CA VAL A 60 19.38 -4.34 -19.93
C VAL A 60 20.13 -4.91 -18.72
N SER A 61 20.62 -4.04 -17.84
CA SER A 61 21.43 -4.40 -16.66
C SER A 61 20.73 -5.48 -15.81
N GLY A 62 21.44 -6.57 -15.52
CA GLY A 62 20.91 -7.71 -14.76
C GLY A 62 20.20 -8.78 -15.59
N CYS A 63 19.92 -8.53 -16.88
CA CYS A 63 19.36 -9.52 -17.78
C CYS A 63 20.45 -10.39 -18.43
N ALA A 64 20.39 -11.71 -18.20
CA ALA A 64 21.39 -12.67 -18.66
C ALA A 64 21.07 -13.33 -20.03
N ILE A 65 19.97 -12.95 -20.70
CA ILE A 65 19.58 -13.49 -22.00
C ILE A 65 19.68 -12.44 -23.10
N THR A 66 19.98 -12.87 -24.32
CA THR A 66 20.08 -12.01 -25.50
C THR A 66 18.79 -11.99 -26.33
N SER A 67 17.85 -12.89 -26.06
CA SER A 67 16.52 -12.95 -26.68
C SER A 67 15.59 -13.91 -25.92
N PHE A 68 14.31 -13.57 -25.78
CA PHE A 68 13.24 -14.47 -25.38
C PHE A 68 12.89 -15.43 -26.52
N THR A 69 13.26 -16.69 -26.38
CA THR A 69 13.00 -17.75 -27.37
C THR A 69 11.87 -18.71 -26.95
N THR A 70 11.56 -18.79 -25.66
CA THR A 70 10.58 -19.74 -25.10
C THR A 70 9.28 -19.05 -24.64
N ASN A 71 8.13 -19.68 -24.85
CA ASN A 71 6.86 -19.21 -24.28
C ASN A 71 6.94 -19.28 -22.74
N LEU A 72 6.50 -18.23 -22.04
CA LEU A 72 6.44 -18.23 -20.57
C LEU A 72 5.00 -18.13 -20.06
N SER A 73 4.70 -18.88 -19.02
CA SER A 73 3.43 -18.87 -18.29
C SER A 73 3.67 -18.98 -16.79
N GLN A 74 2.63 -18.78 -15.98
CA GLN A 74 2.68 -19.08 -14.56
C GLN A 74 3.20 -20.51 -14.33
N GLY A 75 4.17 -20.66 -13.41
CA GLY A 75 4.91 -21.90 -13.17
C GLY A 75 6.23 -22.03 -13.93
N SER A 76 6.51 -21.18 -14.93
CA SER A 76 7.80 -21.18 -15.64
C SER A 76 8.94 -20.79 -14.71
N THR A 77 10.12 -21.37 -14.92
CA THR A 77 11.35 -20.99 -14.21
C THR A 77 12.53 -20.73 -15.14
N GLY A 78 13.50 -19.93 -14.68
CA GLY A 78 14.79 -19.74 -15.35
C GLY A 78 15.15 -18.29 -15.63
N ASN A 79 16.20 -18.10 -16.44
CA ASN A 79 16.77 -16.78 -16.74
C ASN A 79 15.82 -15.90 -17.56
N ASP A 80 15.01 -16.49 -18.46
CA ASP A 80 13.98 -15.78 -19.22
C ASP A 80 12.97 -15.11 -18.26
N VAL A 81 12.56 -15.80 -17.20
CA VAL A 81 11.64 -15.25 -16.19
C VAL A 81 12.29 -14.13 -15.38
N LYS A 82 13.55 -14.29 -15.00
CA LYS A 82 14.27 -13.23 -14.27
C LYS A 82 14.41 -11.97 -15.12
N CYS A 83 14.77 -12.12 -16.40
CA CYS A 83 14.82 -11.00 -17.36
C CYS A 83 13.44 -10.37 -17.60
N LEU A 84 12.38 -11.17 -17.69
CA LEU A 84 11.02 -10.66 -17.77
C LEU A 84 10.68 -9.77 -16.57
N GLN A 85 10.99 -10.23 -15.35
CA GLN A 85 10.73 -9.45 -14.13
C GLN A 85 11.54 -8.13 -14.10
N ILE A 86 12.79 -8.15 -14.56
CA ILE A 86 13.63 -6.94 -14.66
C ILE A 86 13.00 -5.92 -15.63
N ILE A 87 12.53 -6.37 -16.79
CA ILE A 87 11.86 -5.50 -17.78
C ILE A 87 10.55 -4.95 -17.20
N LEU A 88 9.74 -5.80 -16.54
CA LEU A 88 8.47 -5.38 -15.94
C LEU A 88 8.68 -4.35 -14.81
N ASN A 89 9.72 -4.53 -13.98
CA ASN A 89 10.08 -3.62 -12.90
C ASN A 89 10.70 -2.30 -13.37
N SER A 90 11.09 -2.17 -14.64
CA SER A 90 11.66 -0.93 -15.19
C SER A 90 10.63 0.21 -15.36
N SER A 91 9.33 -0.09 -15.21
CA SER A 91 8.23 0.86 -15.34
C SER A 91 7.25 0.70 -14.17
N ALA A 92 6.88 1.81 -13.53
CA ALA A 92 5.91 1.79 -12.43
C ALA A 92 4.56 1.15 -12.83
N ASP A 93 4.12 1.36 -14.09
CA ASP A 93 2.85 0.81 -14.61
C ASP A 93 2.83 -0.72 -14.70
N THR A 94 3.99 -1.37 -14.79
CA THR A 94 4.13 -2.81 -15.03
C THR A 94 4.91 -3.52 -13.93
N GLN A 95 5.21 -2.83 -12.82
CA GLN A 95 6.03 -3.36 -11.74
C GLN A 95 5.40 -4.61 -11.13
N VAL A 96 6.25 -5.63 -10.86
CA VAL A 96 5.83 -6.91 -10.29
C VAL A 96 5.47 -6.77 -8.81
N ALA A 97 6.27 -6.02 -8.04
CA ALA A 97 6.01 -5.69 -6.64
C ALA A 97 6.80 -4.43 -6.21
N ALA A 98 6.26 -3.66 -5.26
CA ALA A 98 6.92 -2.46 -4.72
C ALA A 98 8.04 -2.79 -3.70
N SER A 99 7.95 -3.92 -3.00
CA SER A 99 8.98 -4.44 -2.09
C SER A 99 8.89 -5.97 -1.97
N GLY A 100 9.95 -6.61 -1.47
CA GLY A 100 10.00 -8.07 -1.28
C GLY A 100 10.36 -8.86 -2.54
N VAL A 101 10.10 -10.18 -2.52
CA VAL A 101 10.46 -11.10 -3.62
C VAL A 101 9.78 -10.70 -4.93
N GLY A 102 10.56 -10.52 -6.00
CA GLY A 102 10.08 -10.07 -7.30
C GLY A 102 10.07 -8.54 -7.49
N SER A 103 10.37 -7.73 -6.47
CA SER A 103 10.55 -6.27 -6.61
C SER A 103 11.87 -5.91 -7.30
N SER A 104 12.06 -4.64 -7.67
CA SER A 104 13.27 -4.20 -8.37
C SER A 104 14.54 -4.48 -7.54
N GLY A 105 15.50 -5.20 -8.11
CA GLY A 105 16.71 -5.66 -7.41
C GLY A 105 16.52 -6.93 -6.57
N SER A 106 15.29 -7.46 -6.50
CA SER A 106 14.93 -8.72 -5.84
C SER A 106 14.20 -9.68 -6.80
N GLU A 107 14.48 -9.59 -8.11
CA GLU A 107 13.87 -10.44 -9.13
C GLU A 107 14.24 -11.91 -8.97
N THR A 108 13.25 -12.77 -9.22
CA THR A 108 13.36 -14.23 -9.05
C THR A 108 13.36 -14.93 -10.40
N THR A 109 13.77 -16.19 -10.39
CA THR A 109 13.67 -17.07 -11.57
C THR A 109 12.33 -17.80 -11.64
N TYR A 110 11.28 -17.41 -10.90
CA TYR A 110 9.98 -18.10 -10.86
C TYR A 110 8.83 -17.19 -11.30
N PHE A 111 8.02 -17.66 -12.24
CA PHE A 111 6.88 -16.93 -12.78
C PHE A 111 5.65 -17.22 -11.91
N GLY A 112 5.42 -16.38 -10.91
CA GLY A 112 4.28 -16.48 -9.99
C GLY A 112 3.06 -15.66 -10.41
N ALA A 113 2.06 -15.58 -9.52
CA ALA A 113 0.84 -14.81 -9.75
C ALA A 113 1.11 -13.30 -9.95
N LEU A 114 2.08 -12.74 -9.22
CA LEU A 114 2.48 -11.33 -9.36
C LEU A 114 3.11 -11.04 -10.72
N THR A 115 3.98 -11.93 -11.22
CA THR A 115 4.54 -11.82 -12.58
C THR A 115 3.45 -11.94 -13.63
N LYS A 116 2.46 -12.82 -13.45
CA LYS A 116 1.30 -12.92 -14.35
C LYS A 116 0.53 -11.60 -14.42
N ALA A 117 0.21 -10.99 -13.28
CA ALA A 117 -0.49 -9.72 -13.22
C ALA A 117 0.30 -8.59 -13.90
N ALA A 118 1.62 -8.54 -13.67
CA ALA A 118 2.50 -7.57 -14.34
C ALA A 118 2.57 -7.78 -15.86
N VAL A 119 2.57 -9.04 -16.33
CA VAL A 119 2.49 -9.35 -17.77
C VAL A 119 1.17 -8.91 -18.38
N VAL A 120 0.03 -9.08 -17.68
CA VAL A 120 -1.27 -8.56 -18.15
C VAL A 120 -1.20 -7.04 -18.37
N LYS A 121 -0.70 -6.29 -17.37
CA LYS A 121 -0.50 -4.84 -17.48
C LYS A 121 0.43 -4.46 -18.62
N PHE A 122 1.50 -5.21 -18.82
CA PHE A 122 2.42 -5.01 -19.95
C PHE A 122 1.74 -5.25 -21.30
N GLN A 123 0.93 -6.31 -21.43
CA GLN A 123 0.20 -6.62 -22.65
C GLN A 123 -0.85 -5.55 -22.97
N GLU A 124 -1.55 -5.03 -21.96
CA GLU A 124 -2.50 -3.94 -22.11
C GLU A 124 -1.81 -2.62 -22.48
N LYS A 125 -0.66 -2.31 -21.86
CA LYS A 125 0.17 -1.15 -22.20
C LYS A 125 0.66 -1.18 -23.66
N TYR A 126 0.89 -2.36 -24.23
CA TYR A 126 1.32 -2.55 -25.62
C TYR A 126 0.27 -3.27 -26.48
N ALA A 127 -1.02 -3.01 -26.24
CA ALA A 127 -2.13 -3.72 -26.87
C ALA A 127 -2.10 -3.69 -28.40
N SER A 128 -1.65 -2.58 -29.02
CA SER A 128 -1.52 -2.46 -30.48
C SER A 128 -0.53 -3.47 -31.09
N ASP A 129 0.53 -3.82 -30.36
CA ASP A 129 1.59 -4.69 -30.87
C ASP A 129 1.37 -6.14 -30.44
N VAL A 130 0.77 -6.34 -29.26
CA VAL A 130 0.70 -7.65 -28.59
C VAL A 130 -0.67 -8.31 -28.64
N LEU A 131 -1.75 -7.54 -28.47
CA LEU A 131 -3.11 -8.09 -28.31
C LEU A 131 -3.93 -8.01 -29.60
N THR A 132 -4.02 -6.83 -30.20
CA THR A 132 -4.82 -6.60 -31.42
C THR A 132 -4.30 -7.39 -32.61
N THR A 133 -2.98 -7.61 -32.73
CA THR A 133 -2.37 -8.38 -33.82
C THR A 133 -2.72 -9.87 -33.83
N ILE A 134 -3.35 -10.37 -32.76
CA ILE A 134 -3.83 -11.74 -32.62
C ILE A 134 -5.32 -11.79 -32.21
N GLY A 135 -6.04 -10.66 -32.30
CA GLY A 135 -7.48 -10.60 -32.04
C GLY A 135 -7.89 -10.69 -30.56
N LEU A 136 -6.98 -10.39 -29.62
CA LEU A 136 -7.31 -10.37 -28.19
C LEU A 136 -7.68 -8.94 -27.72
N THR A 137 -8.66 -8.84 -26.84
CA THR A 137 -9.14 -7.57 -26.26
C THR A 137 -8.62 -7.31 -24.84
N ALA A 138 -8.02 -8.30 -24.18
CA ALA A 138 -7.47 -8.19 -22.83
C ALA A 138 -6.18 -9.02 -22.67
N GLY A 139 -5.32 -8.64 -21.72
CA GLY A 139 -4.09 -9.36 -21.41
C GLY A 139 -4.35 -10.75 -20.82
N THR A 140 -3.60 -11.75 -21.26
CA THR A 140 -3.76 -13.16 -20.81
C THR A 140 -2.78 -13.55 -19.71
N GLY A 141 -1.72 -12.76 -19.51
CA GLY A 141 -0.60 -13.09 -18.63
C GLY A 141 0.31 -14.18 -19.19
N PHE A 142 0.12 -14.57 -20.47
CA PHE A 142 0.94 -15.54 -21.19
C PHE A 142 1.91 -14.84 -22.15
N VAL A 143 3.20 -15.15 -22.05
CA VAL A 143 4.25 -14.56 -22.88
C VAL A 143 4.41 -15.37 -24.18
N GLY A 144 3.46 -15.19 -25.09
CA GLY A 144 3.44 -15.78 -26.43
C GLY A 144 4.33 -15.03 -27.44
N ALA A 145 4.27 -15.43 -28.71
CA ALA A 145 5.18 -14.96 -29.76
C ALA A 145 5.21 -13.42 -29.92
N LYS A 146 4.05 -12.76 -29.84
CA LYS A 146 3.95 -11.30 -29.94
C LYS A 146 4.48 -10.59 -28.70
N THR A 147 4.17 -11.09 -27.50
CA THR A 147 4.74 -10.56 -26.25
C THR A 147 6.27 -10.69 -26.27
N ARG A 148 6.82 -11.83 -26.72
CA ARG A 148 8.27 -12.02 -26.87
C ARG A 148 8.88 -11.12 -27.93
N ALA A 149 8.22 -10.94 -29.07
CA ALA A 149 8.70 -10.02 -30.10
C ALA A 149 8.87 -8.61 -29.52
N LYS A 150 7.86 -8.13 -28.76
CA LYS A 150 7.94 -6.84 -28.09
C LYS A 150 9.04 -6.80 -27.01
N LEU A 151 9.14 -7.82 -26.16
CA LEU A 151 10.20 -7.91 -25.14
C LEU A 151 11.61 -7.94 -25.77
N ASN A 152 11.77 -8.64 -26.90
CA ASN A 152 13.01 -8.70 -27.66
C ASN A 152 13.42 -7.34 -28.22
N THR A 153 12.46 -6.48 -28.60
CA THR A 153 12.77 -5.09 -28.96
C THR A 153 13.32 -4.28 -27.77
N MET A 154 12.94 -4.63 -26.53
CA MET A 154 13.33 -3.91 -25.32
C MET A 154 14.70 -4.34 -24.77
N ILE A 155 15.17 -5.55 -25.12
CA ILE A 155 16.53 -6.03 -24.80
C ILE A 155 17.49 -5.93 -25.98
N GLY A 156 17.10 -5.23 -27.05
CA GLY A 156 17.98 -4.92 -28.20
C GLY A 156 18.27 -6.11 -29.12
N ALA A 157 17.42 -7.15 -29.14
CA ALA A 157 17.62 -8.31 -30.00
C ALA A 157 17.25 -7.97 -31.46
N THR A 158 18.21 -8.04 -32.39
CA THR A 158 17.96 -7.97 -33.83
C THR A 158 17.14 -9.18 -34.31
N PRO A 159 16.16 -8.99 -35.20
CA PRO A 159 15.29 -10.07 -35.66
C PRO A 159 16.07 -11.10 -36.50
N THR A 160 16.28 -12.30 -35.95
CA THR A 160 16.77 -13.45 -36.70
C THR A 160 15.59 -14.24 -37.25
N THR A 161 15.55 -14.40 -38.58
CA THR A 161 14.63 -15.24 -39.34
C THR A 161 14.62 -16.69 -38.80
N PRO A 162 13.47 -17.35 -38.63
CA PRO A 162 13.41 -18.70 -38.07
C PRO A 162 14.01 -19.74 -39.01
N THR A 163 15.07 -20.42 -38.56
CA THR A 163 15.57 -21.66 -39.17
C THR A 163 14.99 -22.88 -38.45
N THR A 164 14.44 -23.81 -39.23
CA THR A 164 13.87 -25.11 -38.83
C THR A 164 14.90 -26.01 -38.10
N PRO A 165 14.49 -26.86 -37.13
CA PRO A 165 15.41 -27.62 -36.27
C PRO A 165 16.04 -28.83 -36.99
N THR A 166 17.34 -29.03 -36.80
CA THR A 166 18.06 -30.26 -37.21
C THR A 166 18.45 -31.10 -36.00
N THR A 167 18.12 -32.40 -36.07
CA THR A 167 18.54 -33.48 -35.15
C THR A 167 19.99 -33.93 -35.45
N PRO A 168 20.76 -34.46 -34.48
CA PRO A 168 22.23 -34.55 -34.58
C PRO A 168 22.83 -35.88 -35.12
N THR A 169 24.06 -35.72 -35.66
CA THR A 169 25.26 -36.60 -35.65
C THR A 169 25.57 -37.64 -36.76
N THR A 170 26.51 -37.25 -37.65
CA THR A 170 27.86 -37.85 -37.97
C THR A 170 27.99 -39.24 -38.65
N PRO A 171 29.07 -39.56 -39.42
CA PRO A 171 29.65 -38.91 -40.61
C PRO A 171 29.82 -39.89 -41.82
N THR A 172 29.87 -39.40 -43.08
CA THR A 172 30.77 -39.93 -44.14
C THR A 172 30.75 -39.02 -45.39
N THR A 173 31.93 -38.72 -45.91
CA THR A 173 32.27 -37.97 -47.14
C THR A 173 32.06 -38.85 -48.40
N PRO A 174 32.06 -38.34 -49.66
CA PRO A 174 31.37 -37.21 -50.29
C PRO A 174 30.55 -37.63 -51.54
N THR A 175 29.58 -36.81 -52.00
CA THR A 175 29.43 -36.45 -53.43
C THR A 175 28.75 -35.09 -53.52
N THR A 176 29.38 -34.16 -54.21
CA THR A 176 28.87 -32.80 -54.47
C THR A 176 27.67 -32.87 -55.43
N PRO A 177 26.46 -32.41 -55.06
CA PRO A 177 25.41 -32.11 -56.03
C PRO A 177 25.70 -30.75 -56.66
N THR A 178 25.80 -30.69 -57.97
CA THR A 178 25.89 -29.44 -58.75
C THR A 178 24.64 -28.59 -58.51
N THR A 179 24.80 -27.43 -57.86
CA THR A 179 23.73 -26.43 -57.74
C THR A 179 23.31 -25.97 -59.15
N PRO A 180 22.01 -25.99 -59.50
CA PRO A 180 21.54 -25.47 -60.78
C PRO A 180 21.92 -23.98 -60.90
N THR A 181 22.56 -23.61 -62.00
CA THR A 181 22.88 -22.21 -62.32
C THR A 181 21.57 -21.44 -62.54
N VAL A 182 21.18 -20.59 -61.59
CA VAL A 182 20.04 -19.68 -61.73
C VAL A 182 20.37 -18.65 -62.82
N PRO A 183 19.59 -18.55 -63.92
CA PRO A 183 19.79 -17.51 -64.93
C PRO A 183 19.62 -16.12 -64.28
N THR A 184 20.61 -15.25 -64.44
CA THR A 184 20.54 -13.84 -63.99
C THR A 184 20.72 -12.95 -65.21
N GLY A 185 19.72 -12.10 -65.48
CA GLY A 185 19.68 -11.22 -66.65
C GLY A 185 18.31 -10.58 -66.84
N ALA A 186 18.25 -9.52 -67.65
CA ALA A 186 16.99 -8.89 -68.09
C ALA A 186 16.12 -9.91 -68.86
N GLY A 187 14.79 -9.80 -68.74
CA GLY A 187 13.81 -10.74 -69.29
C GLY A 187 13.25 -11.74 -68.27
N LEU A 188 12.44 -12.67 -68.76
CA LEU A 188 11.79 -13.73 -67.98
C LEU A 188 12.73 -14.93 -67.83
N ASN A 189 13.28 -15.12 -66.63
CA ASN A 189 14.13 -16.25 -66.28
C ASN A 189 13.28 -17.42 -65.78
N ILE A 190 13.48 -18.62 -66.34
CA ILE A 190 12.66 -19.82 -66.09
C ILE A 190 13.56 -20.99 -65.73
N TYR A 191 13.25 -21.66 -64.63
CA TYR A 191 13.99 -22.82 -64.13
C TYR A 191 13.09 -23.69 -63.23
N LEU A 192 13.50 -24.93 -62.96
CA LEU A 192 12.81 -25.76 -61.96
C LEU A 192 12.99 -25.15 -60.57
N ALA A 193 11.92 -25.09 -59.79
CA ALA A 193 12.01 -24.69 -58.40
C ALA A 193 12.92 -25.66 -57.63
N SER A 194 13.63 -25.17 -56.61
CA SER A 194 14.51 -26.01 -55.79
C SER A 194 13.76 -27.13 -55.05
N ASP A 195 12.46 -26.94 -54.84
CA ASP A 195 11.52 -27.89 -54.25
C ASP A 195 10.64 -28.61 -55.30
N ASN A 196 11.12 -28.70 -56.56
CA ASN A 196 10.47 -29.50 -57.59
C ASN A 196 10.20 -30.93 -57.08
N PRO A 197 9.02 -31.53 -57.38
CA PRO A 197 8.70 -32.87 -56.92
C PRO A 197 9.82 -33.86 -57.22
N ALA A 198 10.29 -34.57 -56.19
CA ALA A 198 11.27 -35.63 -56.34
C ALA A 198 10.66 -36.81 -57.11
N SER A 199 11.48 -37.59 -57.83
CA SER A 199 11.01 -38.84 -58.43
C SER A 199 10.37 -39.74 -57.35
N GLY A 200 9.18 -40.23 -57.63
CA GLY A 200 8.40 -41.03 -56.69
C GLY A 200 7.28 -41.78 -57.37
N THR A 201 6.41 -42.37 -56.56
CA THR A 201 5.27 -43.17 -57.00
C THR A 201 3.98 -42.35 -56.89
N LEU A 202 3.24 -42.25 -57.99
CA LEU A 202 1.87 -41.77 -58.03
C LEU A 202 0.92 -42.98 -57.97
N VAL A 203 -0.32 -42.76 -57.52
CA VAL A 203 -1.36 -43.80 -57.51
C VAL A 203 -2.25 -43.61 -58.74
N ASP A 204 -2.68 -44.69 -59.38
CA ASP A 204 -3.70 -44.58 -60.41
C ASP A 204 -5.00 -43.98 -59.83
N THR A 205 -5.78 -43.25 -60.63
CA THR A 205 -6.94 -42.45 -60.17
C THR A 205 -6.63 -41.26 -59.25
N GLN A 206 -5.35 -41.00 -58.92
CA GLN A 206 -4.96 -39.81 -58.16
C GLN A 206 -5.32 -38.53 -58.91
N SER A 207 -5.93 -37.56 -58.23
CA SER A 207 -6.19 -36.22 -58.76
C SER A 207 -5.02 -35.27 -58.52
N VAL A 208 -4.91 -34.22 -59.32
CA VAL A 208 -4.00 -33.07 -59.13
C VAL A 208 -2.57 -33.42 -58.66
N ALA A 209 -2.04 -34.57 -59.11
CA ALA A 209 -0.72 -35.07 -58.79
C ALA A 209 0.36 -34.08 -59.26
N PRO A 210 1.27 -33.62 -58.38
CA PRO A 210 2.29 -32.65 -58.75
C PRO A 210 3.37 -33.29 -59.65
N LEU A 211 3.51 -32.77 -60.87
CA LEU A 211 4.49 -33.26 -61.85
C LEU A 211 5.74 -32.37 -61.91
N ALA A 212 5.58 -31.05 -61.79
CA ALA A 212 6.69 -30.11 -61.82
C ALA A 212 6.37 -28.84 -61.01
N LYS A 213 7.40 -28.22 -60.43
CA LYS A 213 7.35 -26.82 -59.97
C LYS A 213 8.36 -26.00 -60.77
N ILE A 214 7.87 -24.94 -61.38
CA ILE A 214 8.62 -24.06 -62.28
C ILE A 214 8.63 -22.66 -61.68
N THR A 215 9.81 -22.11 -61.47
CA THR A 215 9.99 -20.74 -61.01
C THR A 215 10.20 -19.81 -62.20
N LEU A 216 9.45 -18.72 -62.21
CA LEU A 216 9.43 -17.65 -63.18
C LEU A 216 9.91 -16.37 -62.48
N SER A 217 11.07 -15.83 -62.88
CA SER A 217 11.64 -14.61 -62.29
C SER A 217 11.73 -13.51 -63.34
N ASN A 218 11.17 -12.35 -63.03
CA ASN A 218 11.16 -11.19 -63.90
C ASN A 218 12.38 -10.31 -63.65
N GLY A 219 13.36 -10.34 -64.55
CA GLY A 219 14.53 -9.47 -64.54
C GLY A 219 14.33 -8.12 -65.23
N ASP A 220 13.16 -7.85 -65.80
CA ASP A 220 12.82 -6.56 -66.40
C ASP A 220 12.40 -5.52 -65.34
N ASN A 221 12.46 -4.25 -65.73
CA ASN A 221 12.01 -3.11 -64.92
C ASN A 221 10.50 -2.82 -65.06
N ALA A 222 9.78 -3.61 -65.86
CA ALA A 222 8.35 -3.55 -66.06
C ALA A 222 7.71 -4.91 -65.72
N GLU A 223 6.40 -4.91 -65.52
CA GLU A 223 5.64 -6.13 -65.26
C GLU A 223 5.69 -7.10 -66.46
N VAL A 224 6.00 -8.36 -66.17
CA VAL A 224 5.99 -9.44 -67.16
C VAL A 224 4.80 -10.35 -66.95
N LYS A 225 4.09 -10.61 -68.03
CA LYS A 225 2.88 -11.41 -68.13
C LYS A 225 3.12 -12.57 -69.07
N VAL A 226 2.95 -13.78 -68.56
CA VAL A 226 2.97 -15.01 -69.35
C VAL A 226 1.56 -15.28 -69.85
N THR A 227 1.36 -15.35 -71.15
CA THR A 227 0.05 -15.58 -71.78
C THR A 227 -0.08 -16.95 -72.44
N GLY A 228 1.03 -17.65 -72.63
CA GLY A 228 1.05 -19.00 -73.20
C GLY A 228 2.17 -19.85 -72.60
N LEU A 229 1.86 -21.13 -72.33
CA LEU A 229 2.82 -22.13 -71.89
C LEU A 229 2.50 -23.48 -72.53
N LYS A 230 3.47 -24.05 -73.25
CA LYS A 230 3.43 -25.41 -73.77
C LYS A 230 4.35 -26.32 -72.94
N LEU A 231 3.83 -27.48 -72.57
CA LEU A 231 4.58 -28.54 -71.91
C LEU A 231 4.54 -29.79 -72.79
N LYS A 232 5.65 -30.53 -72.86
CA LYS A 232 5.71 -31.85 -73.47
C LYS A 232 5.70 -32.92 -72.39
N ARG A 233 4.77 -33.88 -72.49
CA ARG A 233 4.74 -35.09 -71.65
C ARG A 233 5.98 -35.94 -71.90
N THR A 234 6.63 -36.37 -70.82
CA THR A 234 7.81 -37.26 -70.84
C THR A 234 7.50 -38.59 -70.14
N GLY A 235 8.41 -39.55 -70.25
CA GLY A 235 8.23 -40.91 -69.73
C GLY A 235 7.54 -41.85 -70.73
N ILE A 236 7.32 -43.10 -70.30
CA ILE A 236 6.67 -44.14 -71.08
C ILE A 236 5.22 -44.26 -70.58
N SER A 237 4.33 -43.55 -71.26
CA SER A 237 2.88 -43.48 -70.96
C SER A 237 2.06 -43.15 -72.21
N ALA A 238 0.74 -43.38 -72.16
CA ALA A 238 -0.21 -42.90 -73.17
C ALA A 238 -0.54 -41.41 -72.97
N ASP A 239 -1.05 -40.73 -73.99
CA ASP A 239 -1.52 -39.34 -73.85
C ASP A 239 -2.70 -39.24 -72.86
N THR A 240 -3.55 -40.26 -72.80
CA THR A 240 -4.68 -40.35 -71.87
C THR A 240 -4.30 -40.56 -70.41
N THR A 241 -3.02 -40.85 -70.11
CA THR A 241 -2.56 -41.11 -68.73
C THR A 241 -2.67 -39.88 -67.85
N LEU A 242 -2.39 -38.69 -68.40
CA LEU A 242 -2.65 -37.41 -67.75
C LEU A 242 -4.02 -36.91 -68.23
N ALA A 243 -5.08 -37.31 -67.54
CA ALA A 243 -6.46 -37.10 -67.96
C ALA A 243 -6.82 -35.61 -68.05
N ASN A 244 -6.41 -34.84 -67.04
CA ASN A 244 -6.50 -33.39 -67.01
C ASN A 244 -5.20 -32.84 -66.44
N THR A 245 -4.76 -31.69 -66.92
CA THR A 245 -3.57 -31.00 -66.41
C THR A 245 -3.89 -29.55 -66.10
N TYR A 246 -3.29 -29.01 -65.05
CA TYR A 246 -3.61 -27.70 -64.50
C TYR A 246 -2.34 -26.95 -64.11
N LEU A 247 -2.42 -25.62 -64.12
CA LEU A 247 -1.42 -24.74 -63.51
C LEU A 247 -1.94 -24.20 -62.18
N PHE A 248 -1.08 -24.21 -61.16
CA PHE A 248 -1.36 -23.65 -59.84
C PHE A 248 -0.26 -22.68 -59.40
N GLU A 249 -0.61 -21.57 -58.75
CA GLU A 249 0.30 -20.72 -57.98
C GLU A 249 -0.02 -20.89 -56.50
N GLY A 250 0.84 -21.61 -55.76
CA GLY A 250 0.51 -22.03 -54.40
C GLY A 250 -0.78 -22.85 -54.38
N SER A 251 -1.78 -22.38 -53.62
CA SER A 251 -3.13 -22.94 -53.58
C SER A 251 -4.08 -22.36 -54.63
N LYS A 252 -3.72 -21.30 -55.38
CA LYS A 252 -4.60 -20.75 -56.41
C LYS A 252 -4.46 -21.52 -57.72
N ARG A 253 -5.57 -22.03 -58.25
CA ARG A 253 -5.58 -22.58 -59.62
C ARG A 253 -5.60 -21.43 -60.63
N LEU A 254 -4.73 -21.50 -61.64
CA LEU A 254 -4.55 -20.46 -62.65
C LEU A 254 -5.34 -20.75 -63.94
N THR A 255 -5.56 -22.02 -64.26
CA THR A 255 -6.19 -22.43 -65.52
C THR A 255 -7.27 -23.49 -65.30
N ASP A 256 -8.20 -23.57 -66.24
CA ASP A 256 -9.01 -24.78 -66.42
C ASP A 256 -8.12 -25.97 -66.88
N ALA A 257 -8.73 -27.15 -66.96
CA ALA A 257 -8.06 -28.38 -67.39
C ALA A 257 -7.58 -28.28 -68.84
N ALA A 258 -6.31 -28.63 -69.09
CA ALA A 258 -5.78 -28.92 -70.42
C ALA A 258 -5.54 -30.42 -70.59
N SER A 259 -5.80 -30.95 -71.78
CA SER A 259 -5.52 -32.34 -72.14
C SER A 259 -4.19 -32.48 -72.88
N VAL A 260 -3.62 -33.69 -72.87
CA VAL A 260 -2.46 -34.01 -73.70
C VAL A 260 -2.91 -34.30 -75.13
N SER A 261 -2.30 -33.62 -76.11
CA SER A 261 -2.55 -33.84 -77.54
C SER A 261 -1.22 -34.03 -78.26
N THR A 262 -0.99 -35.22 -78.82
CA THR A 262 0.26 -35.58 -79.52
C THR A 262 1.50 -35.29 -78.67
N THR A 263 1.49 -35.73 -77.41
CA THR A 263 2.50 -35.48 -76.37
C THR A 263 2.60 -34.04 -75.83
N VAL A 264 1.82 -33.07 -76.32
CA VAL A 264 1.89 -31.66 -75.89
C VAL A 264 0.66 -31.26 -75.08
N ILE A 265 0.87 -30.49 -74.02
CA ILE A 265 -0.13 -29.82 -73.20
C ILE A 265 0.00 -28.32 -73.47
N THR A 266 -1.09 -27.63 -73.76
CA THR A 266 -1.06 -26.19 -74.08
C THR A 266 -1.98 -25.42 -73.15
N PHE A 267 -1.43 -24.42 -72.46
CA PHE A 267 -2.17 -23.42 -71.71
C PHE A 267 -2.07 -22.09 -72.42
N ASN A 268 -3.20 -21.43 -72.68
CA ASN A 268 -3.24 -20.08 -73.24
C ASN A 268 -4.28 -19.25 -72.51
N ASP A 269 -3.88 -18.05 -72.10
CA ASP A 269 -4.79 -17.03 -71.60
C ASP A 269 -4.31 -15.65 -72.07
N SER A 270 -5.08 -15.05 -72.98
CA SER A 270 -4.81 -13.69 -73.49
C SER A 270 -4.86 -12.63 -72.38
N THR A 271 -5.57 -12.92 -71.29
CA THR A 271 -5.66 -12.08 -70.10
C THR A 271 -4.58 -12.39 -69.06
N GLY A 272 -3.70 -13.37 -69.32
CA GLY A 272 -2.49 -13.71 -68.57
C GLY A 272 -2.63 -14.94 -67.69
N LEU A 273 -1.80 -15.95 -67.94
CA LEU A 273 -1.66 -17.14 -67.08
C LEU A 273 -1.02 -16.78 -65.73
N VAL A 274 0.01 -15.93 -65.75
CA VAL A 274 0.73 -15.44 -64.56
C VAL A 274 1.24 -14.04 -64.83
N THR A 275 1.10 -13.15 -63.85
CA THR A 275 1.66 -11.81 -63.86
C THR A 275 2.73 -11.67 -62.77
N ILE A 276 3.89 -11.13 -63.15
CA ILE A 276 5.09 -11.05 -62.33
C ILE A 276 5.56 -9.59 -62.30
N PRO A 277 5.47 -8.90 -61.15
CA PRO A 277 5.97 -7.54 -61.00
C PRO A 277 7.45 -7.42 -61.37
N ALA A 278 7.92 -6.21 -61.69
CA ALA A 278 9.34 -5.94 -61.95
C ALA A 278 10.24 -6.43 -60.80
N GLY A 279 11.30 -7.18 -61.11
CA GLY A 279 12.17 -7.81 -60.10
C GLY A 279 11.52 -8.92 -59.27
N GLY A 280 10.26 -9.27 -59.54
CA GLY A 280 9.49 -10.26 -58.80
C GLY A 280 9.74 -11.69 -59.28
N THR A 281 9.31 -12.66 -58.47
CA THR A 281 9.37 -14.09 -58.79
C THR A 281 8.05 -14.77 -58.44
N LYS A 282 7.59 -15.68 -59.30
CA LYS A 282 6.41 -16.53 -59.09
C LYS A 282 6.78 -17.99 -59.31
N THR A 283 6.21 -18.91 -58.54
CA THR A 283 6.39 -20.35 -58.76
C THR A 283 5.04 -20.97 -59.13
N ILE A 284 5.00 -21.62 -60.28
CA ILE A 284 3.84 -22.39 -60.73
C ILE A 284 4.08 -23.89 -60.54
N THR A 285 3.03 -24.62 -60.19
CA THR A 285 3.02 -26.07 -60.10
C THR A 285 2.18 -26.64 -61.23
N VAL A 286 2.76 -27.55 -62.01
CA VAL A 286 2.03 -28.36 -62.98
C VAL A 286 1.46 -29.58 -62.24
N LYS A 287 0.14 -29.69 -62.24
CA LYS A 287 -0.58 -30.79 -61.58
C LYS A 287 -1.42 -31.56 -62.60
N ALA A 288 -1.62 -32.86 -62.37
CA ALA A 288 -2.41 -33.69 -63.29
C ALA A 288 -3.30 -34.72 -62.59
N ASP A 289 -4.47 -34.97 -63.15
CA ASP A 289 -5.29 -36.13 -62.80
C ASP A 289 -4.75 -37.37 -63.54
N ILE A 290 -4.50 -38.45 -62.81
CA ILE A 290 -3.96 -39.72 -63.33
C ILE A 290 -5.12 -40.65 -63.68
N ALA A 291 -5.18 -41.10 -64.93
CA ALA A 291 -6.22 -42.02 -65.37
C ALA A 291 -6.12 -43.40 -64.69
N ALA A 292 -7.25 -44.09 -64.55
CA ALA A 292 -7.31 -45.46 -64.04
C ALA A 292 -6.53 -46.45 -64.94
N SER A 293 -6.11 -47.59 -64.39
CA SER A 293 -5.46 -48.68 -65.14
C SER A 293 -4.14 -48.26 -65.83
N THR A 294 -3.38 -47.36 -65.20
CA THR A 294 -2.11 -46.83 -65.71
C THR A 294 -0.88 -47.31 -64.93
N SER A 295 -1.06 -48.24 -63.99
CA SER A 295 0.02 -48.85 -63.22
C SER A 295 1.14 -49.40 -64.12
N GLY A 296 2.39 -49.18 -63.71
CA GLY A 296 3.60 -49.54 -64.45
C GLY A 296 4.07 -48.51 -65.49
N GLN A 297 3.29 -47.45 -65.74
CA GLN A 297 3.71 -46.35 -66.62
C GLN A 297 4.60 -45.33 -65.89
N THR A 298 5.34 -44.54 -66.66
CA THR A 298 6.10 -43.38 -66.16
C THR A 298 5.64 -42.09 -66.82
N VAL A 299 5.51 -41.02 -66.02
CA VAL A 299 5.03 -39.70 -66.46
C VAL A 299 5.94 -38.60 -65.96
N GLY A 300 6.05 -37.54 -66.74
CA GLY A 300 6.70 -36.28 -66.37
C GLY A 300 6.34 -35.20 -67.39
N VAL A 301 6.86 -33.98 -67.20
CA VAL A 301 6.66 -32.87 -68.13
C VAL A 301 7.97 -32.14 -68.39
N SER A 302 8.08 -31.52 -69.57
CA SER A 302 9.22 -30.68 -69.93
C SER A 302 8.75 -29.43 -70.69
N ILE A 303 9.47 -28.32 -70.52
CA ILE A 303 9.41 -27.19 -71.45
C ILE A 303 10.55 -27.39 -72.45
N ALA A 304 10.23 -27.62 -73.73
CA ALA A 304 11.23 -28.07 -74.69
C ALA A 304 12.12 -26.93 -75.20
N ALA A 305 11.56 -25.72 -75.39
CA ALA A 305 12.27 -24.55 -75.88
C ALA A 305 11.72 -23.24 -75.31
N ALA A 306 12.49 -22.15 -75.39
CA ALA A 306 12.03 -20.81 -75.00
C ALA A 306 10.76 -20.37 -75.75
N THR A 307 10.59 -20.80 -77.01
CA THR A 307 9.41 -20.52 -77.85
C THR A 307 8.12 -21.20 -77.37
N ASP A 308 8.22 -22.14 -76.42
CA ASP A 308 7.06 -22.77 -75.78
C ASP A 308 6.43 -21.86 -74.70
N ILE A 309 7.07 -20.74 -74.37
CA ILE A 309 6.52 -19.68 -73.51
C ILE A 309 6.19 -18.47 -74.37
N THR A 310 4.99 -17.94 -74.20
CA THR A 310 4.59 -16.64 -74.74
C THR A 310 4.48 -15.64 -73.59
N SER A 311 5.28 -14.58 -73.62
CA SER A 311 5.26 -13.50 -72.63
C SER A 311 5.52 -12.15 -73.30
N ASN A 312 5.24 -11.06 -72.57
CA ASN A 312 5.63 -9.69 -72.96
C ASN A 312 7.03 -9.29 -72.41
N GLY A 313 7.80 -10.23 -71.84
CA GLY A 313 9.14 -9.95 -71.33
C GLY A 313 10.13 -9.63 -72.45
N SER A 314 11.17 -8.86 -72.13
CA SER A 314 12.19 -8.45 -73.10
C SER A 314 12.96 -9.62 -73.72
N SER A 315 13.03 -10.75 -73.01
CA SER A 315 13.55 -12.05 -73.46
C SER A 315 12.99 -13.18 -72.60
N VAL A 316 13.14 -14.44 -73.05
CA VAL A 316 12.83 -15.64 -72.26
C VAL A 316 14.11 -16.45 -72.09
N ASN A 317 14.59 -16.55 -70.86
CA ASN A 317 15.89 -17.11 -70.49
C ASN A 317 15.71 -18.40 -69.69
N GLY A 318 16.51 -19.43 -70.00
CA GLY A 318 16.51 -20.70 -69.28
C GLY A 318 17.39 -21.74 -69.96
N THR A 319 17.71 -22.81 -69.24
CA THR A 319 18.44 -23.97 -69.81
C THR A 319 17.42 -25.00 -70.30
N PHE A 320 17.09 -24.94 -71.59
CA PHE A 320 16.10 -25.83 -72.22
C PHE A 320 16.75 -27.12 -72.76
N PRO A 321 16.06 -28.29 -72.70
CA PRO A 321 14.72 -28.47 -72.16
C PRO A 321 14.71 -28.46 -70.62
N ILE A 322 13.77 -27.71 -70.04
CA ILE A 322 13.53 -27.70 -68.58
C ILE A 322 12.65 -28.91 -68.27
N THR A 323 13.26 -30.00 -67.78
CA THR A 323 12.60 -31.32 -67.67
C THR A 323 12.40 -31.72 -66.22
N SER A 324 11.17 -32.02 -65.82
CA SER A 324 10.85 -32.52 -64.49
C SER A 324 11.41 -33.92 -64.24
N ASN A 325 11.47 -34.31 -62.96
CA ASN A 325 11.68 -35.69 -62.59
C ASN A 325 10.57 -36.60 -63.16
N LEU A 326 10.91 -37.85 -63.47
CA LEU A 326 9.93 -38.87 -63.84
C LEU A 326 9.28 -39.45 -62.58
N MET A 327 7.97 -39.67 -62.67
CA MET A 327 7.16 -40.35 -61.67
C MET A 327 6.70 -41.71 -62.20
N THR A 328 6.70 -42.74 -61.35
CA THR A 328 6.15 -44.07 -61.68
C THR A 328 4.72 -44.15 -61.17
N ILE A 329 3.81 -44.81 -61.89
CA ILE A 329 2.44 -45.01 -61.44
C ILE A 329 2.28 -46.43 -60.88
N ALA A 330 1.66 -46.56 -59.71
CA ALA A 330 1.29 -47.84 -59.08
C ALA A 330 -0.23 -47.99 -58.97
N ASP A 331 -0.68 -49.23 -58.81
CA ASP A 331 -2.08 -49.57 -58.55
C ASP A 331 -2.42 -49.32 -57.07
N GLY A 332 -3.54 -48.68 -56.77
CA GLY A 332 -3.98 -48.46 -55.40
C GLY A 332 -5.39 -47.91 -55.25
N THR A 333 -6.13 -48.39 -54.24
CA THR A 333 -7.50 -47.92 -53.96
C THR A 333 -7.51 -46.72 -53.02
N LEU A 334 -7.62 -45.51 -53.59
CA LEU A 334 -7.75 -44.26 -52.84
C LEU A 334 -9.08 -44.17 -52.05
N ALA A 335 -9.15 -43.28 -51.07
CA ALA A 335 -10.38 -42.93 -50.38
C ALA A 335 -11.43 -42.34 -51.35
N THR A 336 -12.69 -42.27 -50.92
CA THR A 336 -13.77 -41.64 -51.70
C THR A 336 -14.14 -40.30 -51.08
N VAL A 337 -14.27 -39.25 -51.89
CA VAL A 337 -14.84 -37.95 -51.49
C VAL A 337 -16.02 -37.63 -52.38
N ASP A 338 -17.23 -37.71 -51.84
CA ASP A 338 -18.47 -37.59 -52.62
C ASP A 338 -19.32 -36.40 -52.16
N PHE A 339 -19.43 -35.37 -53.00
CA PHE A 339 -20.25 -34.18 -52.74
C PHE A 339 -21.73 -34.45 -53.07
N ASN A 340 -22.63 -33.86 -52.28
CA ASN A 340 -24.04 -33.82 -52.65
C ASN A 340 -24.26 -32.91 -53.86
N THR A 341 -25.25 -33.22 -54.70
CA THR A 341 -25.59 -32.46 -55.92
C THR A 341 -26.20 -31.10 -55.64
N THR A 342 -26.60 -30.83 -54.39
CA THR A 342 -27.21 -29.57 -53.98
C THR A 342 -26.38 -28.90 -52.90
N SER A 343 -26.28 -27.57 -52.97
CA SER A 343 -25.71 -26.72 -51.94
C SER A 343 -26.80 -25.87 -51.27
N THR A 344 -26.60 -25.46 -50.02
CA THR A 344 -27.44 -24.48 -49.31
C THR A 344 -26.66 -23.18 -49.08
N PRO A 345 -27.30 -22.03 -48.83
CA PRO A 345 -28.74 -21.79 -48.60
C PRO A 345 -29.61 -22.03 -49.84
N SER A 346 -30.91 -22.28 -49.62
CA SER A 346 -31.93 -22.22 -50.69
C SER A 346 -32.20 -20.76 -51.08
N THR A 347 -32.77 -20.52 -52.27
CA THR A 347 -33.08 -19.17 -52.77
C THR A 347 -33.92 -18.37 -51.79
N ALA A 348 -33.49 -17.15 -51.46
CA ALA A 348 -34.19 -16.24 -50.55
C ALA A 348 -33.80 -14.77 -50.78
N ASP A 349 -34.60 -13.85 -50.24
CA ASP A 349 -34.19 -12.46 -50.02
C ASP A 349 -33.45 -12.37 -48.68
N VAL A 350 -32.36 -11.61 -48.65
CA VAL A 350 -31.49 -11.46 -47.49
C VAL A 350 -31.30 -9.99 -47.14
N THR A 351 -31.65 -9.64 -45.91
CA THR A 351 -31.26 -8.34 -45.36
C THR A 351 -29.74 -8.37 -45.07
N PRO A 352 -28.99 -7.34 -45.47
CA PRO A 352 -27.57 -7.19 -45.13
C PRO A 352 -27.32 -7.45 -43.64
N GLN A 353 -26.39 -8.36 -43.35
CA GLN A 353 -26.09 -8.83 -42.00
C GLN A 353 -24.72 -9.50 -41.96
N ASN A 354 -24.15 -9.62 -40.76
CA ASN A 354 -22.92 -10.38 -40.54
C ASN A 354 -23.21 -11.88 -40.40
N ASP A 355 -22.17 -12.70 -40.54
CA ASP A 355 -22.21 -14.14 -40.26
C ASP A 355 -23.27 -14.91 -41.08
N TYR A 356 -23.52 -14.49 -42.33
CA TYR A 356 -24.48 -15.16 -43.21
C TYR A 356 -23.87 -16.41 -43.87
N THR A 357 -24.61 -17.51 -43.94
CA THR A 357 -24.13 -18.73 -44.63
C THR A 357 -24.27 -18.55 -46.14
N VAL A 358 -23.16 -18.44 -46.86
CA VAL A 358 -23.14 -18.17 -48.31
C VAL A 358 -23.01 -19.43 -49.16
N TRP A 359 -22.53 -20.53 -48.55
CA TRP A 359 -22.45 -21.85 -49.20
C TRP A 359 -22.33 -22.96 -48.15
N GLN A 360 -22.95 -24.11 -48.39
CA GLN A 360 -22.81 -25.31 -47.58
C GLN A 360 -23.11 -26.55 -48.42
N ASN A 361 -22.39 -27.64 -48.17
CA ASN A 361 -22.64 -28.95 -48.79
C ASN A 361 -22.37 -30.09 -47.78
N ILE A 362 -23.01 -31.25 -48.01
CA ILE A 362 -22.74 -32.48 -47.27
C ILE A 362 -21.83 -33.36 -48.12
N VAL A 363 -20.65 -33.66 -47.61
CA VAL A 363 -19.63 -34.47 -48.29
C VAL A 363 -19.50 -35.82 -47.59
N THR A 364 -19.66 -36.91 -48.32
CA THR A 364 -19.51 -38.27 -47.79
C THR A 364 -18.10 -38.78 -48.05
N ILE A 365 -17.40 -39.13 -46.97
CA ILE A 365 -16.07 -39.73 -47.03
C ILE A 365 -16.18 -41.23 -46.78
N SER A 366 -15.63 -42.07 -47.67
CA SER A 366 -15.67 -43.53 -47.53
C SER A 366 -14.33 -44.19 -47.88
N THR A 367 -14.24 -45.49 -47.65
CA THR A 367 -13.01 -46.30 -47.66
C THR A 367 -12.09 -45.95 -46.48
N ARG A 368 -11.56 -44.72 -46.40
CA ARG A 368 -10.61 -44.24 -45.37
C ARG A 368 -10.76 -42.73 -45.15
N SER A 369 -10.19 -42.21 -44.06
CA SER A 369 -10.20 -40.76 -43.80
C SER A 369 -9.27 -40.01 -44.76
N VAL A 370 -9.54 -38.71 -44.92
CA VAL A 370 -8.80 -37.82 -45.82
C VAL A 370 -8.34 -36.56 -45.07
N TYR A 371 -7.30 -35.91 -45.57
CA TYR A 371 -6.87 -34.58 -45.16
C TYR A 371 -7.40 -33.55 -46.15
N PHE A 372 -8.25 -32.63 -45.69
CA PHE A 372 -8.79 -31.54 -46.49
C PHE A 372 -7.80 -30.37 -46.53
N ASN A 373 -7.24 -30.10 -47.70
CA ASN A 373 -6.14 -29.15 -47.87
C ASN A 373 -6.58 -27.82 -48.48
N ARG A 374 -7.66 -27.81 -49.27
CA ARG A 374 -8.08 -26.60 -49.98
C ARG A 374 -9.54 -26.67 -50.41
N LEU A 375 -10.21 -25.52 -50.33
CA LEU A 375 -11.48 -25.25 -51.01
C LEU A 375 -11.38 -23.95 -51.80
N SER A 376 -11.94 -23.91 -53.00
CA SER A 376 -12.22 -22.68 -53.72
C SER A 376 -13.65 -22.64 -54.22
N LEU A 377 -14.33 -21.53 -54.00
CA LEU A 377 -15.70 -21.29 -54.45
C LEU A 377 -15.73 -20.00 -55.26
N ARG A 378 -16.55 -19.98 -56.30
CA ARG A 378 -16.73 -18.81 -57.17
C ARG A 378 -18.07 -18.15 -56.90
N GLU A 379 -18.07 -16.83 -56.76
CA GLU A 379 -19.26 -15.99 -56.78
C GLU A 379 -19.80 -15.91 -58.22
N ILE A 380 -21.10 -16.15 -58.41
CA ILE A 380 -21.76 -16.24 -59.71
C ILE A 380 -23.04 -15.39 -59.82
N GLY A 381 -23.07 -14.25 -59.11
CA GLY A 381 -24.19 -13.31 -59.09
C GLY A 381 -23.86 -11.93 -59.68
N THR A 382 -24.67 -10.95 -59.30
CA THR A 382 -24.55 -9.55 -59.74
C THR A 382 -23.96 -8.63 -58.68
N ILE A 383 -23.66 -9.15 -57.48
CA ILE A 383 -23.08 -8.40 -56.37
C ILE A 383 -21.68 -7.87 -56.71
N THR A 384 -21.30 -6.72 -56.14
CA THR A 384 -19.90 -6.28 -56.21
C THR A 384 -19.10 -7.08 -55.19
N TYR A 385 -17.94 -7.60 -55.56
CA TYR A 385 -17.16 -8.46 -54.66
C TYR A 385 -16.79 -7.81 -53.32
N SER A 386 -16.65 -6.48 -53.28
CA SER A 386 -16.40 -5.74 -52.04
C SER A 386 -17.58 -5.68 -51.07
N ASP A 387 -18.80 -5.98 -51.54
CA ASP A 387 -20.02 -5.95 -50.73
C ASP A 387 -20.16 -7.21 -49.85
N LEU A 388 -19.31 -8.21 -50.07
CA LEU A 388 -19.19 -9.42 -49.27
C LEU A 388 -17.77 -9.53 -48.71
N GLN A 389 -17.64 -9.71 -47.40
CA GLN A 389 -16.33 -9.72 -46.74
C GLN A 389 -16.25 -10.83 -45.68
N ASN A 390 -15.04 -11.05 -45.15
CA ASN A 390 -14.79 -11.88 -43.97
C ASN A 390 -15.32 -13.33 -44.11
N PHE A 391 -14.92 -13.98 -45.20
CA PHE A 391 -15.28 -15.35 -45.52
C PHE A 391 -14.61 -16.34 -44.56
N ARG A 392 -15.39 -17.22 -43.94
CA ARG A 392 -14.91 -18.21 -42.97
C ARG A 392 -15.41 -19.60 -43.34
N LEU A 393 -14.48 -20.54 -43.45
CA LEU A 393 -14.75 -21.95 -43.72
C LEU A 393 -14.96 -22.71 -42.42
N TYR A 394 -15.94 -23.61 -42.39
CA TYR A 394 -16.26 -24.47 -41.26
C TYR A 394 -16.39 -25.93 -41.74
N VAL A 395 -15.85 -26.86 -40.95
CA VAL A 395 -16.02 -28.31 -41.11
C VAL A 395 -16.66 -28.85 -39.83
N ASP A 396 -17.82 -29.50 -39.94
CA ASP A 396 -18.61 -30.01 -38.81
C ASP A 396 -18.84 -28.95 -37.70
N GLY A 397 -19.02 -27.69 -38.09
CA GLY A 397 -19.27 -26.55 -37.19
C GLY A 397 -18.03 -25.89 -36.60
N ILE A 398 -16.82 -26.42 -36.85
CA ILE A 398 -15.55 -25.86 -36.39
C ILE A 398 -14.90 -25.06 -37.52
N GLN A 399 -14.45 -23.84 -37.23
CA GLN A 399 -13.76 -23.02 -38.25
C GLN A 399 -12.46 -23.70 -38.69
N ALA A 400 -12.30 -23.87 -40.01
CA ALA A 400 -11.13 -24.43 -40.66
C ALA A 400 -10.33 -23.32 -41.35
N GLY A 401 -9.10 -23.09 -40.89
CA GLY A 401 -8.22 -22.05 -41.44
C GLY A 401 -8.60 -20.63 -41.07
N SER A 402 -7.82 -19.67 -41.57
CA SER A 402 -8.05 -18.24 -41.36
C SER A 402 -9.18 -17.70 -42.24
N ALA A 403 -9.83 -16.63 -41.79
CA ALA A 403 -10.81 -15.91 -42.60
C ALA A 403 -10.15 -15.30 -43.84
N VAL A 404 -10.83 -15.38 -44.98
CA VAL A 404 -10.44 -14.73 -46.23
C VAL A 404 -11.19 -13.40 -46.30
N ALA A 405 -10.45 -12.29 -46.32
CA ALA A 405 -11.07 -10.96 -46.19
C ALA A 405 -11.99 -10.60 -47.37
N ASN A 406 -11.59 -10.94 -48.59
CA ASN A 406 -12.27 -10.55 -49.83
C ASN A 406 -12.16 -11.64 -50.90
N LEU A 407 -13.05 -11.63 -51.88
CA LEU A 407 -12.87 -12.40 -53.11
C LEU A 407 -11.69 -11.84 -53.93
N ASP A 408 -11.10 -12.68 -54.77
CA ASP A 408 -10.13 -12.23 -55.76
C ASP A 408 -10.80 -11.56 -56.97
N SER A 409 -9.98 -10.99 -57.86
CA SER A 409 -10.45 -10.28 -59.06
C SER A 409 -11.23 -11.15 -60.05
N THR A 410 -11.22 -12.48 -59.89
CA THR A 410 -11.93 -13.45 -60.73
C THR A 410 -13.20 -13.99 -60.07
N GLY A 411 -13.52 -13.48 -58.87
CA GLY A 411 -14.70 -13.87 -58.09
C GLY A 411 -14.49 -15.13 -57.27
N TYR A 412 -13.26 -15.59 -57.07
CA TYR A 412 -12.98 -16.75 -56.25
C TYR A 412 -12.63 -16.36 -54.81
N ILE A 413 -13.13 -17.16 -53.87
CA ILE A 413 -12.56 -17.28 -52.53
C ILE A 413 -11.77 -18.58 -52.46
N THR A 414 -10.55 -18.54 -51.93
CA THR A 414 -9.69 -19.72 -51.78
C THR A 414 -9.27 -19.85 -50.32
N PHE A 415 -9.69 -20.95 -49.70
CA PHE A 415 -9.23 -21.36 -48.37
C PHE A 415 -8.05 -22.31 -48.55
N ASP A 416 -6.87 -21.87 -48.13
CA ASP A 416 -5.65 -22.68 -48.11
C ASP A 416 -5.45 -23.30 -46.72
N LEU A 417 -5.61 -24.61 -46.64
CA LEU A 417 -5.40 -25.41 -45.43
C LEU A 417 -4.12 -26.24 -45.54
N SER A 418 -3.32 -26.10 -46.60
CA SER A 418 -2.19 -26.99 -46.88
C SER A 418 -1.12 -27.00 -45.78
N ALA A 419 -0.96 -25.90 -45.04
CA ALA A 419 -0.05 -25.81 -43.89
C ALA A 419 -0.57 -26.54 -42.64
N SER A 420 -1.89 -26.70 -42.51
CA SER A 420 -2.55 -27.40 -41.41
C SER A 420 -3.86 -28.06 -41.88
N PRO A 421 -3.76 -29.16 -42.66
CA PRO A 421 -4.93 -29.79 -43.25
C PRO A 421 -5.93 -30.29 -42.21
N VAL A 422 -7.22 -30.18 -42.51
CA VAL A 422 -8.26 -30.70 -41.61
C VAL A 422 -8.45 -32.17 -41.89
N LYS A 423 -8.18 -33.03 -40.91
CA LYS A 423 -8.49 -34.45 -41.03
C LYS A 423 -10.01 -34.66 -40.99
N ILE A 424 -10.57 -35.28 -42.01
CA ILE A 424 -11.99 -35.60 -42.13
C ILE A 424 -12.16 -37.12 -42.06
N GLU A 425 -12.84 -37.58 -41.03
CA GLU A 425 -13.15 -39.00 -40.83
C GLU A 425 -14.28 -39.48 -41.74
N THR A 426 -14.39 -40.79 -41.94
CA THR A 426 -15.43 -41.39 -42.78
C THR A 426 -16.86 -41.03 -42.30
N GLY A 427 -17.82 -41.09 -43.21
CA GLY A 427 -19.21 -40.69 -43.01
C GLY A 427 -19.59 -39.37 -43.70
N ALA A 428 -20.83 -38.93 -43.50
CA ALA A 428 -21.33 -37.66 -44.01
C ALA A 428 -20.82 -36.49 -43.14
N ARG A 429 -20.29 -35.46 -43.79
CA ARG A 429 -19.58 -34.33 -43.17
C ARG A 429 -20.11 -33.02 -43.72
N THR A 430 -20.29 -32.02 -42.86
CA THR A 430 -20.80 -30.72 -43.30
C THR A 430 -19.64 -29.77 -43.55
N ILE A 431 -19.55 -29.24 -44.77
CA ILE A 431 -18.62 -28.16 -45.13
C ILE A 431 -19.44 -26.91 -45.40
N LYS A 432 -19.13 -25.81 -44.69
CA LYS A 432 -19.91 -24.57 -44.70
C LYS A 432 -18.99 -23.35 -44.83
N VAL A 433 -19.43 -22.33 -45.58
CA VAL A 433 -18.77 -21.03 -45.68
C VAL A 433 -19.74 -19.93 -45.25
N MET A 434 -19.26 -19.05 -44.38
CA MET A 434 -19.99 -17.87 -43.88
C MET A 434 -19.28 -16.58 -44.32
N ALA A 435 -20.03 -15.49 -44.50
CA ALA A 435 -19.50 -14.18 -44.86
C ALA A 435 -20.39 -13.06 -44.31
N ASP A 436 -19.85 -11.84 -44.28
CA ASP A 436 -20.60 -10.64 -43.91
C ASP A 436 -21.13 -9.96 -45.18
N ILE A 437 -22.43 -9.65 -45.20
CA ILE A 437 -23.11 -8.92 -46.28
C ILE A 437 -23.18 -7.45 -45.86
N ILE A 438 -22.22 -6.66 -46.35
CA ILE A 438 -22.11 -5.25 -45.96
C ILE A 438 -22.81 -4.31 -46.96
N GLY A 439 -23.07 -4.77 -48.18
CA GLY A 439 -23.67 -3.97 -49.23
C GLY A 439 -24.43 -4.79 -50.27
N GLY A 440 -24.67 -4.19 -51.43
CA GLY A 440 -25.19 -4.89 -52.61
C GLY A 440 -26.70 -4.86 -52.77
N SER A 441 -27.42 -3.89 -52.17
CA SER A 441 -28.87 -3.76 -52.35
C SER A 441 -29.30 -3.86 -53.82
N SER A 442 -30.39 -4.61 -54.06
CA SER A 442 -30.92 -4.95 -55.39
C SER A 442 -30.01 -5.81 -56.28
N ARG A 443 -28.87 -6.29 -55.75
CA ARG A 443 -28.01 -7.30 -56.40
C ARG A 443 -28.20 -8.65 -55.73
N ASN A 444 -27.67 -9.68 -56.35
CA ASN A 444 -27.73 -11.04 -55.82
C ASN A 444 -26.35 -11.71 -55.83
N PHE A 445 -26.20 -12.74 -55.01
CA PHE A 445 -25.00 -13.57 -54.97
C PHE A 445 -25.34 -15.06 -54.85
N LYS A 446 -24.45 -15.91 -55.37
CA LYS A 446 -24.42 -17.37 -55.16
C LYS A 446 -22.98 -17.82 -55.22
N PHE A 447 -22.57 -18.74 -54.34
CA PHE A 447 -21.26 -19.37 -54.41
C PHE A 447 -21.39 -20.78 -55.00
N SER A 448 -20.46 -21.13 -55.90
CA SER A 448 -20.46 -22.43 -56.60
C SER A 448 -19.06 -23.04 -56.60
N LEU A 449 -18.99 -24.34 -56.36
CA LEU A 449 -17.78 -25.14 -56.57
C LEU A 449 -17.72 -25.50 -58.07
N ARG A 450 -16.78 -24.88 -58.80
CA ARG A 450 -16.80 -24.87 -60.28
C ARG A 450 -16.14 -26.06 -60.94
N ASN A 451 -15.23 -26.75 -60.26
CA ASN A 451 -14.47 -27.86 -60.80
C ASN A 451 -14.03 -28.80 -59.67
N ALA A 452 -13.83 -30.09 -59.96
CA ALA A 452 -13.32 -31.06 -58.99
C ALA A 452 -11.98 -30.59 -58.38
N ALA A 453 -11.08 -30.05 -59.22
CA ALA A 453 -9.79 -29.51 -58.80
C ALA A 453 -9.88 -28.25 -57.91
N ASP A 454 -11.06 -27.67 -57.70
CA ASP A 454 -11.27 -26.57 -56.74
C ASP A 454 -11.43 -27.04 -55.29
N ALA A 455 -11.57 -28.35 -55.06
CA ALA A 455 -11.50 -28.95 -53.74
C ALA A 455 -10.42 -30.04 -53.72
N ASN A 456 -9.51 -30.00 -52.74
CA ASN A 456 -8.40 -30.95 -52.67
C ASN A 456 -8.38 -31.68 -51.33
N PHE A 457 -8.37 -33.01 -51.42
CA PHE A 457 -8.35 -33.93 -50.30
C PHE A 457 -7.23 -34.94 -50.52
N THR A 458 -6.36 -35.12 -49.54
CA THR A 458 -5.30 -36.14 -49.59
C THR A 458 -5.72 -37.36 -48.81
N ASP A 459 -5.53 -38.51 -49.40
CA ASP A 459 -5.71 -39.79 -48.79
C ASP A 459 -4.81 -39.98 -47.55
N SER A 460 -5.38 -40.35 -46.40
CA SER A 460 -4.63 -40.42 -45.13
C SER A 460 -3.54 -41.50 -45.04
N GLN A 461 -3.51 -42.48 -45.95
CA GLN A 461 -2.53 -43.57 -45.92
C GLN A 461 -1.61 -43.57 -47.12
N TYR A 462 -2.14 -43.33 -48.33
CA TYR A 462 -1.33 -43.29 -49.54
C TYR A 462 -0.68 -41.92 -49.76
N ASN A 463 -1.09 -40.89 -49.01
CA ASN A 463 -0.60 -39.52 -49.18
C ASN A 463 -0.74 -39.04 -50.64
N ALA A 464 -1.83 -39.47 -51.29
CA ALA A 464 -2.15 -39.21 -52.68
C ALA A 464 -3.49 -38.46 -52.74
N ASP A 465 -3.57 -37.46 -53.61
CA ASP A 465 -4.75 -36.60 -53.74
C ASP A 465 -5.93 -37.35 -54.38
N VAL A 466 -7.09 -37.31 -53.72
CA VAL A 466 -8.32 -38.01 -54.12
C VAL A 466 -9.16 -37.14 -55.04
N LEU A 467 -9.63 -37.69 -56.16
CA LEU A 467 -10.55 -37.00 -57.06
C LEU A 467 -11.94 -36.87 -56.41
N PRO A 468 -12.46 -35.65 -56.17
CA PRO A 468 -13.82 -35.49 -55.71
C PRO A 468 -14.83 -35.91 -56.79
N VAL A 469 -15.91 -36.57 -56.36
CA VAL A 469 -17.05 -36.95 -57.20
C VAL A 469 -18.35 -36.35 -56.67
N SER A 470 -19.46 -36.55 -57.37
CA SER A 470 -20.79 -36.12 -56.94
C SER A 470 -21.84 -37.24 -57.05
N ALA A 471 -22.66 -37.39 -56.00
CA ALA A 471 -23.76 -38.36 -55.86
C ALA A 471 -23.42 -39.80 -56.27
N GLY A 472 -22.29 -40.33 -55.78
CA GLY A 472 -21.85 -41.71 -56.02
C GLY A 472 -21.43 -42.00 -57.46
N GLY A 473 -21.27 -40.96 -58.30
CA GLY A 473 -20.79 -41.06 -59.66
C GLY A 473 -19.27 -41.21 -59.77
N THR A 474 -18.77 -41.26 -61.01
CA THR A 474 -17.33 -41.30 -61.33
C THR A 474 -16.76 -39.94 -61.76
N THR A 475 -17.60 -38.90 -61.83
CA THR A 475 -17.26 -37.53 -62.21
C THR A 475 -17.94 -36.51 -61.31
N TYR A 476 -17.30 -35.37 -61.08
CA TYR A 476 -17.91 -34.22 -60.40
C TYR A 476 -18.81 -33.43 -61.36
N THR A 477 -20.03 -33.10 -60.94
CA THR A 477 -20.95 -32.23 -61.67
C THR A 477 -21.06 -30.86 -61.00
N VAL A 478 -20.96 -29.79 -61.78
CA VAL A 478 -21.07 -28.42 -61.29
C VAL A 478 -22.52 -28.07 -61.02
N ASP A 479 -22.81 -27.45 -59.87
CA ASP A 479 -24.11 -26.84 -59.60
C ASP A 479 -24.19 -25.47 -60.30
N ASP A 480 -24.84 -25.44 -61.47
CA ASP A 480 -25.10 -24.26 -62.30
C ASP A 480 -26.57 -23.81 -62.29
N GLY A 481 -27.42 -24.43 -61.47
CA GLY A 481 -28.84 -24.14 -61.40
C GLY A 481 -29.17 -22.79 -60.72
N THR A 482 -30.42 -22.33 -60.87
CA THR A 482 -30.95 -21.11 -60.22
C THR A 482 -31.23 -21.28 -58.71
N ALA A 483 -31.15 -22.51 -58.20
CA ALA A 483 -31.29 -22.79 -56.77
C ALA A 483 -30.13 -22.16 -55.98
N GLY A 484 -30.45 -21.47 -54.89
CA GLY A 484 -29.47 -20.92 -53.92
C GLY A 484 -29.03 -19.47 -54.16
N ILE A 485 -29.62 -18.76 -55.13
CA ILE A 485 -29.40 -17.32 -55.33
C ILE A 485 -29.97 -16.53 -54.14
N GLN A 486 -29.16 -15.66 -53.55
CA GLN A 486 -29.55 -14.75 -52.46
C GLN A 486 -29.67 -13.32 -53.00
N SER A 487 -30.86 -12.72 -52.89
CA SER A 487 -31.11 -11.34 -53.32
C SER A 487 -30.99 -10.38 -52.14
N VAL A 488 -30.14 -9.36 -52.23
CA VAL A 488 -29.91 -8.43 -51.11
C VAL A 488 -31.00 -7.34 -51.08
N SER A 489 -31.68 -7.23 -49.95
CA SER A 489 -32.73 -6.23 -49.69
C SER A 489 -32.21 -4.77 -49.74
N SER A 490 -33.12 -3.80 -49.81
CA SER A 490 -32.79 -2.36 -49.71
C SER A 490 -32.13 -2.01 -48.37
N GLY A 491 -31.41 -0.89 -48.32
CA GLY A 491 -30.65 -0.53 -47.13
C GLY A 491 -31.48 -0.07 -45.96
N THR A 492 -30.88 -0.17 -44.78
CA THR A 492 -31.47 0.22 -43.49
C THR A 492 -30.56 1.17 -42.73
N ILE A 493 -31.13 1.94 -41.81
CA ILE A 493 -30.39 2.75 -40.84
C ILE A 493 -30.73 2.28 -39.44
N THR A 494 -29.71 2.13 -38.61
CA THR A 494 -29.85 1.96 -37.17
C THR A 494 -29.27 3.17 -36.45
N VAL A 495 -29.97 3.66 -35.44
CA VAL A 495 -29.52 4.73 -34.55
C VAL A 495 -29.47 4.18 -33.14
N ALA A 496 -28.34 4.36 -32.45
CA ALA A 496 -28.18 3.96 -31.06
C ALA A 496 -27.50 5.09 -30.28
N LYS A 497 -27.94 5.36 -29.05
CA LYS A 497 -27.17 6.20 -28.12
C LYS A 497 -25.79 5.58 -27.88
N THR A 498 -24.73 6.37 -27.85
CA THR A 498 -23.38 5.86 -27.56
C THR A 498 -23.13 5.76 -26.05
N ASP A 499 -22.25 4.86 -25.65
CA ASP A 499 -21.86 4.69 -24.24
C ASP A 499 -21.16 5.95 -23.68
N ASP A 500 -20.56 6.77 -24.54
CA ASP A 500 -19.90 8.04 -24.20
C ASP A 500 -20.84 9.27 -24.29
N SER A 501 -22.15 9.06 -24.42
CA SER A 501 -23.12 10.15 -24.36
C SER A 501 -23.03 10.87 -22.99
N PRO A 502 -22.93 12.21 -22.95
CA PRO A 502 -22.75 12.98 -21.71
C PRO A 502 -23.74 12.62 -20.60
N ALA A 503 -23.26 12.56 -19.36
CA ALA A 503 -24.07 12.31 -18.16
C ALA A 503 -23.47 13.09 -16.97
N GLY A 504 -24.29 13.37 -15.95
CA GLY A 504 -23.86 14.13 -14.77
C GLY A 504 -23.98 15.65 -14.98
N ASN A 505 -23.12 16.41 -14.30
CA ASN A 505 -23.30 17.86 -14.20
C ASN A 505 -22.85 18.63 -15.45
N VAL A 506 -23.67 19.57 -15.91
CA VAL A 506 -23.34 20.61 -16.89
C VAL A 506 -23.42 21.97 -16.23
N VAL A 507 -22.50 22.88 -16.59
CA VAL A 507 -22.41 24.18 -15.94
C VAL A 507 -23.54 25.10 -16.42
N ASN A 508 -24.27 25.70 -15.49
CA ASN A 508 -25.31 26.67 -15.78
C ASN A 508 -24.79 27.82 -16.67
N GLY A 509 -25.52 28.15 -17.73
CA GLY A 509 -25.17 29.21 -18.67
C GLY A 509 -24.01 28.90 -19.61
N ALA A 510 -23.45 27.69 -19.57
CA ALA A 510 -22.32 27.34 -20.42
C ALA A 510 -22.72 27.24 -21.91
N PRO A 511 -21.94 27.84 -22.83
CA PRO A 511 -22.23 27.78 -24.25
C PRO A 511 -21.75 26.48 -24.89
N ALA A 512 -22.40 26.08 -25.99
CA ALA A 512 -21.99 25.00 -26.87
C ALA A 512 -21.64 23.67 -26.17
N ILE A 513 -22.50 23.23 -25.26
CA ILE A 513 -22.38 21.96 -24.54
C ILE A 513 -23.04 20.84 -25.34
N THR A 514 -22.32 19.73 -25.54
CA THR A 514 -22.90 18.49 -26.05
C THR A 514 -23.80 17.88 -24.98
N LEU A 515 -25.07 17.65 -25.29
CA LEU A 515 -26.03 17.03 -24.36
C LEU A 515 -26.31 15.56 -24.69
N ALA A 516 -26.15 15.15 -25.95
CA ALA A 516 -26.35 13.76 -26.35
C ALA A 516 -25.45 13.36 -27.52
N LYS A 517 -25.12 12.06 -27.57
CA LYS A 517 -24.39 11.43 -28.67
C LYS A 517 -25.09 10.17 -29.16
N TYR A 518 -25.17 10.03 -30.48
CA TYR A 518 -25.78 8.89 -31.17
C TYR A 518 -24.82 8.34 -32.23
N LYS A 519 -24.85 7.03 -32.44
CA LYS A 519 -24.17 6.34 -33.53
C LYS A 519 -25.21 5.95 -34.58
N ILE A 520 -24.98 6.40 -35.81
CA ILE A 520 -25.83 6.12 -36.97
C ILE A 520 -25.08 5.15 -37.88
N THR A 521 -25.68 4.00 -38.18
CA THR A 521 -25.07 2.94 -39.00
C THR A 521 -25.98 2.59 -40.16
N ALA A 522 -25.44 2.65 -41.38
CA ALA A 522 -26.10 2.17 -42.59
C ALA A 522 -25.74 0.69 -42.86
N ALA A 523 -26.67 -0.04 -43.44
CA ALA A 523 -26.44 -1.39 -43.97
C ALA A 523 -27.08 -1.51 -45.37
N GLY A 524 -26.48 -2.31 -46.26
CA GLY A 524 -26.99 -2.58 -47.63
C GLY A 524 -26.60 -1.56 -48.69
N GLU A 525 -26.80 -0.27 -48.40
CA GLU A 525 -26.42 0.81 -49.31
C GLU A 525 -26.11 2.10 -48.55
N LYS A 526 -25.52 3.08 -49.25
CA LYS A 526 -25.37 4.43 -48.72
C LYS A 526 -26.75 5.04 -48.53
N VAL A 527 -27.00 5.60 -47.36
CA VAL A 527 -28.27 6.28 -47.06
C VAL A 527 -28.00 7.75 -46.82
N LYS A 528 -28.66 8.60 -47.59
CA LYS A 528 -28.63 10.05 -47.44
C LYS A 528 -29.74 10.47 -46.49
N ILE A 529 -29.38 11.08 -45.35
CA ILE A 529 -30.33 11.59 -44.37
C ILE A 529 -30.58 13.06 -44.67
N GLU A 530 -31.83 13.42 -44.93
CA GLU A 530 -32.21 14.75 -45.40
C GLU A 530 -32.64 15.68 -44.26
N SER A 531 -33.23 15.14 -43.20
CA SER A 531 -33.57 15.90 -42.00
C SER A 531 -33.55 15.03 -40.73
N LEU A 532 -33.37 15.66 -39.57
CA LEU A 532 -33.47 15.03 -38.25
C LEU A 532 -34.19 15.99 -37.29
N ALA A 533 -35.03 15.49 -36.39
CA ALA A 533 -35.77 16.31 -35.44
C ALA A 533 -35.41 15.97 -33.98
N PHE A 534 -35.27 17.01 -33.15
CA PHE A 534 -34.89 16.90 -31.75
C PHE A 534 -35.74 17.76 -30.85
N GLU A 535 -35.93 17.28 -29.62
CA GLU A 535 -36.65 17.94 -28.54
C GLU A 535 -35.87 17.72 -27.23
N ILE A 536 -35.94 18.65 -26.29
CA ILE A 536 -35.25 18.55 -24.99
C ILE A 536 -36.27 18.52 -23.87
N LYS A 537 -36.27 17.44 -23.09
CA LYS A 537 -37.01 17.41 -21.83
C LYS A 537 -36.23 18.18 -20.78
N TRP A 538 -36.80 19.25 -20.27
CA TRP A 538 -36.35 19.91 -19.06
C TRP A 538 -37.22 19.48 -17.88
N THR A 539 -36.60 18.88 -16.86
CA THR A 539 -37.24 18.68 -15.56
C THR A 539 -36.71 19.73 -14.61
N ASP A 540 -37.57 20.68 -14.27
CA ASP A 540 -37.34 21.69 -13.24
C ASP A 540 -37.32 21.02 -11.86
N SER A 541 -36.31 21.36 -11.07
CA SER A 541 -36.08 20.79 -9.75
C SER A 541 -36.87 21.51 -8.64
N ASP A 542 -37.34 22.74 -8.91
CA ASP A 542 -38.15 23.53 -8.01
C ASP A 542 -39.65 23.49 -8.39
N SER A 543 -40.50 24.01 -7.50
CA SER A 543 -41.96 24.02 -7.68
C SER A 543 -42.48 25.24 -8.47
N GLY A 544 -41.58 26.00 -9.10
CA GLY A 544 -41.91 27.17 -9.92
C GLY A 544 -42.61 26.76 -11.21
N ASP A 545 -43.45 27.64 -11.76
CA ASP A 545 -44.13 27.39 -13.04
C ASP A 545 -43.50 28.28 -14.13
N GLU A 546 -42.21 28.07 -14.45
CA GLU A 546 -41.62 28.75 -15.62
C GLU A 546 -42.08 28.11 -16.95
N ALA A 547 -42.52 28.97 -17.87
CA ALA A 547 -42.86 28.57 -19.23
C ALA A 547 -41.60 28.49 -20.11
N VAL A 548 -40.88 27.36 -20.08
CA VAL A 548 -39.84 27.10 -21.10
C VAL A 548 -40.46 26.75 -22.45
N ALA A 549 -39.80 27.18 -23.53
CA ALA A 549 -40.14 26.75 -24.88
C ALA A 549 -38.93 26.21 -25.66
N LYS A 550 -37.71 26.75 -25.46
CA LYS A 550 -36.55 26.36 -26.27
C LYS A 550 -35.22 26.46 -25.51
N MET A 551 -34.24 25.68 -25.95
CA MET A 551 -32.81 25.78 -25.61
C MET A 551 -32.06 26.52 -26.73
N ARG A 552 -31.18 27.46 -26.38
CA ARG A 552 -30.55 28.34 -27.37
C ARG A 552 -29.40 27.70 -28.15
N ASN A 553 -29.22 28.13 -29.39
CA ASN A 553 -28.03 27.82 -30.21
C ASN A 553 -27.76 26.32 -30.43
N GLY A 554 -28.83 25.54 -30.55
CA GLY A 554 -28.77 24.14 -30.94
C GLY A 554 -28.10 23.93 -32.30
N LYS A 555 -27.24 22.93 -32.39
CA LYS A 555 -26.57 22.49 -33.63
C LYS A 555 -26.25 21.01 -33.58
N LEU A 556 -26.07 20.42 -34.75
CA LEU A 556 -25.70 19.02 -34.91
C LEU A 556 -24.26 18.91 -35.40
N MET A 557 -23.48 18.02 -34.80
CA MET A 557 -22.11 17.72 -35.22
C MET A 557 -22.04 16.27 -35.69
N ALA A 558 -21.69 16.02 -36.95
CA ALA A 558 -21.39 14.68 -37.46
C ALA A 558 -19.88 14.49 -37.54
N ASN A 559 -19.34 13.51 -36.80
CA ASN A 559 -17.91 13.23 -36.70
C ASN A 559 -17.07 14.50 -36.38
N GLY A 560 -17.60 15.35 -35.49
CA GLY A 560 -16.98 16.61 -35.08
C GLY A 560 -17.15 17.80 -36.05
N VAL A 561 -17.84 17.62 -37.18
CA VAL A 561 -18.13 18.69 -38.15
C VAL A 561 -19.59 19.10 -38.05
N GLN A 562 -19.86 20.41 -37.98
CA GLN A 562 -21.24 20.89 -37.93
C GLN A 562 -22.00 20.55 -39.21
N ILE A 563 -23.21 20.01 -39.08
CA ILE A 563 -24.15 19.75 -40.16
C ILE A 563 -25.47 20.50 -39.90
N GLY A 564 -26.09 21.02 -40.97
CA GLY A 564 -27.28 21.87 -40.84
C GLY A 564 -27.00 23.25 -40.24
N SER A 565 -28.06 24.00 -39.94
CA SER A 565 -28.02 25.34 -39.34
C SER A 565 -27.93 25.30 -37.81
N THR A 566 -27.44 26.38 -37.21
CA THR A 566 -27.65 26.65 -35.77
C THR A 566 -29.04 27.24 -35.57
N THR A 567 -29.85 26.65 -34.69
CA THR A 567 -31.19 27.10 -34.33
C THR A 567 -31.51 26.70 -32.90
N ASN A 568 -32.45 27.39 -32.24
CA ASN A 568 -32.92 26.95 -30.93
C ASN A 568 -33.59 25.57 -31.04
N ILE A 569 -33.34 24.68 -30.09
CA ILE A 569 -33.98 23.36 -30.00
C ILE A 569 -35.19 23.48 -29.09
N ASP A 570 -36.31 22.93 -29.54
CA ASP A 570 -37.55 22.85 -28.79
C ASP A 570 -37.34 22.17 -27.44
N ALA A 571 -37.89 22.75 -26.38
CA ALA A 571 -37.68 22.27 -25.03
C ALA A 571 -38.98 22.31 -24.24
N ASP A 572 -39.29 21.19 -23.62
CA ASP A 572 -40.56 20.93 -22.95
C ASP A 572 -40.36 20.65 -21.46
N LYS A 573 -41.23 21.26 -20.64
CA LYS A 573 -41.23 21.06 -19.19
C LYS A 573 -41.86 19.71 -18.86
N THR A 574 -41.11 18.82 -18.20
CA THR A 574 -41.52 17.52 -17.62
C THR A 574 -42.07 16.45 -18.59
N THR A 575 -42.83 16.80 -19.61
CA THR A 575 -43.45 15.90 -20.58
C THR A 575 -43.13 16.37 -21.99
N LEU A 576 -42.52 15.48 -22.77
CA LEU A 576 -42.23 15.72 -24.18
C LEU A 576 -43.52 15.56 -24.99
N ASP A 577 -43.84 16.53 -25.85
CA ASP A 577 -45.07 16.54 -26.67
C ASP A 577 -44.90 15.87 -28.05
N GLY A 578 -43.66 15.56 -28.42
CA GLY A 578 -43.32 14.91 -29.69
C GLY A 578 -43.28 15.84 -30.89
N THR A 579 -43.44 17.15 -30.66
CA THR A 579 -43.07 18.21 -31.58
C THR A 579 -41.62 18.61 -31.27
N GLY A 580 -40.83 18.92 -32.30
CA GLY A 580 -39.42 19.17 -32.11
C GLY A 580 -38.84 20.05 -33.19
N THR A 581 -37.61 20.47 -32.98
CA THR A 581 -36.86 21.27 -33.96
C THR A 581 -36.26 20.38 -35.04
N THR A 582 -36.71 20.58 -36.27
CA THR A 582 -36.18 19.88 -37.45
C THR A 582 -34.96 20.60 -38.02
N PHE A 583 -33.85 19.87 -38.12
CA PHE A 583 -32.64 20.27 -38.81
C PHE A 583 -32.66 19.72 -40.23
N ASN A 584 -32.68 20.61 -41.23
CA ASN A 584 -32.54 20.24 -42.63
C ASN A 584 -31.05 20.08 -42.98
N LEU A 585 -30.69 18.89 -43.46
CA LEU A 585 -29.30 18.49 -43.70
C LEU A 585 -28.93 18.54 -45.20
N GLY A 586 -29.91 18.39 -46.09
CA GLY A 586 -29.65 18.29 -47.53
C GLY A 586 -28.70 17.12 -47.82
N SER A 587 -27.53 17.37 -48.40
CA SER A 587 -26.50 16.34 -48.68
C SER A 587 -25.41 16.27 -47.60
N SER A 588 -25.60 16.94 -46.45
CA SER A 588 -24.56 17.07 -45.42
C SER A 588 -24.35 15.79 -44.61
N LEU A 589 -25.27 14.83 -44.69
CA LEU A 589 -25.17 13.55 -43.99
C LEU A 589 -25.50 12.37 -44.91
N ILE A 590 -24.46 11.68 -45.35
CA ILE A 590 -24.55 10.41 -46.08
C ILE A 590 -23.81 9.38 -45.21
N VAL A 591 -24.52 8.33 -44.80
CA VAL A 591 -23.95 7.25 -44.00
C VAL A 591 -23.61 6.09 -44.93
N GLU A 592 -22.35 5.67 -44.93
CA GLU A 592 -21.89 4.56 -45.77
C GLU A 592 -21.91 3.25 -44.99
N PRO A 593 -22.31 2.12 -45.60
CA PRO A 593 -22.18 0.81 -44.96
C PRO A 593 -20.74 0.53 -44.54
N GLY A 594 -20.57 -0.01 -43.32
CA GLY A 594 -19.26 -0.24 -42.71
C GLY A 594 -18.56 1.00 -42.15
N SER A 595 -19.11 2.22 -42.36
CA SER A 595 -18.54 3.48 -41.86
C SER A 595 -19.59 4.28 -41.06
N PRO A 596 -19.87 3.90 -39.80
CA PRO A 596 -20.87 4.57 -38.98
C PRO A 596 -20.48 6.03 -38.66
N VAL A 597 -21.48 6.88 -38.45
CA VAL A 597 -21.32 8.30 -38.10
C VAL A 597 -21.68 8.52 -36.63
N THR A 598 -20.83 9.26 -35.90
CA THR A 598 -21.16 9.78 -34.56
C THR A 598 -21.83 11.14 -34.72
N LEU A 599 -23.05 11.28 -34.22
CA LEU A 599 -23.83 12.50 -34.20
C LEU A 599 -23.87 13.06 -32.78
N GLU A 600 -23.52 14.33 -32.61
CA GLU A 600 -23.61 15.06 -31.34
C GLU A 600 -24.66 16.17 -31.42
N VAL A 601 -25.49 16.30 -30.38
CA VAL A 601 -26.45 17.39 -30.23
C VAL A 601 -25.86 18.40 -29.25
N VAL A 602 -25.61 19.61 -29.72
CA VAL A 602 -24.90 20.67 -28.99
C VAL A 602 -25.81 21.86 -28.82
N THR A 603 -25.93 22.42 -27.62
CA THR A 603 -26.74 23.60 -27.31
C THR A 603 -26.09 24.42 -26.19
N ASP A 604 -26.51 25.66 -25.99
CA ASP A 604 -26.19 26.39 -24.76
C ASP A 604 -27.06 25.84 -23.61
N VAL A 605 -26.50 25.77 -22.40
CA VAL A 605 -27.25 25.45 -21.16
C VAL A 605 -27.98 26.71 -20.71
N TYR A 606 -28.92 27.15 -21.55
CA TYR A 606 -29.66 28.39 -21.35
C TYR A 606 -30.99 28.35 -22.10
N ALA A 607 -32.08 28.56 -21.36
CA ALA A 607 -33.43 28.49 -21.85
C ALA A 607 -33.98 29.84 -22.34
N VAL A 608 -34.97 29.77 -23.23
CA VAL A 608 -35.82 30.90 -23.59
C VAL A 608 -37.29 30.50 -23.56
N ASN A 609 -38.13 31.49 -23.25
CA ASN A 609 -39.58 31.35 -23.31
C ASN A 609 -40.10 31.45 -24.76
N THR A 610 -41.42 31.33 -24.94
CA THR A 610 -42.09 31.45 -26.25
C THR A 610 -41.91 32.80 -26.94
N SER A 611 -41.49 33.84 -26.21
CA SER A 611 -41.17 35.19 -26.72
C SER A 611 -39.65 35.41 -26.90
N ASP A 612 -38.86 34.34 -26.93
CA ASP A 612 -37.39 34.33 -27.01
C ASP A 612 -36.69 35.17 -25.91
N SER A 613 -37.37 35.38 -24.79
CA SER A 613 -36.77 36.02 -23.60
C SER A 613 -36.06 34.99 -22.75
N ALA A 614 -34.93 35.39 -22.18
CA ALA A 614 -34.10 34.57 -21.31
C ALA A 614 -34.86 34.02 -20.10
N ILE A 615 -34.70 32.72 -19.85
CA ILE A 615 -35.07 32.07 -18.59
C ILE A 615 -33.76 31.59 -17.95
N ALA A 616 -33.55 31.95 -16.68
CA ALA A 616 -32.43 31.42 -15.91
C ALA A 616 -32.70 29.94 -15.64
N MET A 617 -31.68 29.10 -15.76
CA MET A 617 -31.78 27.71 -15.30
C MET A 617 -31.28 27.63 -13.87
N GLU A 618 -31.80 26.68 -13.10
CA GLU A 618 -31.48 26.50 -11.70
C GLU A 618 -30.44 25.37 -11.52
N THR A 619 -29.84 25.32 -10.33
CA THR A 619 -29.04 24.14 -9.96
C THR A 619 -29.99 22.98 -9.69
N ASP A 620 -29.61 21.77 -10.10
CA ASP A 620 -30.36 20.50 -10.00
C ASP A 620 -31.43 20.24 -11.07
N ASP A 621 -31.68 21.20 -11.97
CA ASP A 621 -32.49 20.95 -13.17
C ASP A 621 -31.90 19.86 -14.05
N THR A 622 -32.74 19.10 -14.75
CA THR A 622 -32.24 18.05 -15.67
C THR A 622 -32.66 18.25 -17.11
N LEU A 623 -31.74 18.00 -18.04
CA LEU A 623 -31.95 18.08 -19.49
C LEU A 623 -31.77 16.69 -20.11
N THR A 624 -32.73 16.24 -20.93
CA THR A 624 -32.62 15.01 -21.72
C THR A 624 -32.98 15.29 -23.17
N VAL A 625 -32.04 15.07 -24.09
CA VAL A 625 -32.31 15.18 -25.53
C VAL A 625 -33.07 13.94 -26.01
N ARG A 626 -34.12 14.14 -26.79
CA ARG A 626 -34.82 13.10 -27.55
C ARG A 626 -34.64 13.34 -29.04
N MET A 627 -34.16 12.32 -29.75
CA MET A 627 -34.26 12.25 -31.20
C MET A 627 -35.64 11.68 -31.55
N LEU A 628 -36.43 12.43 -32.33
CA LEU A 628 -37.80 12.04 -32.70
C LEU A 628 -37.80 11.06 -33.87
N VAL A 629 -38.88 10.26 -33.99
CA VAL A 629 -39.08 9.34 -35.12
C VAL A 629 -39.09 10.13 -36.44
N GLY A 630 -38.28 9.68 -37.39
CA GLY A 630 -38.28 10.21 -38.75
C GLY A 630 -39.48 9.70 -39.56
N SER A 631 -39.91 10.46 -40.56
CA SER A 631 -40.90 9.99 -41.54
C SER A 631 -40.42 10.33 -42.94
N SER A 632 -40.02 9.30 -43.69
CA SER A 632 -39.46 9.39 -45.03
C SER A 632 -38.37 10.46 -45.18
N ASN A 633 -37.54 10.59 -44.15
CA ASN A 633 -36.54 11.65 -44.03
C ASN A 633 -35.13 11.22 -44.45
N ALA A 634 -34.99 10.01 -44.98
CA ALA A 634 -33.76 9.53 -45.59
C ALA A 634 -34.04 8.68 -46.85
N LEU A 635 -33.05 8.58 -47.73
CA LEU A 635 -33.17 7.91 -49.02
C LEU A 635 -31.97 6.97 -49.26
N GLY A 636 -32.24 5.72 -49.63
CA GLY A 636 -31.24 4.80 -50.15
C GLY A 636 -30.70 5.28 -51.50
N MET A 637 -29.38 5.42 -51.64
CA MET A 637 -28.76 6.01 -52.83
C MET A 637 -28.74 5.10 -54.07
N VAL A 638 -28.99 3.80 -53.90
CA VAL A 638 -29.05 2.79 -54.97
C VAL A 638 -30.50 2.38 -55.22
N SER A 639 -31.21 1.98 -54.17
CA SER A 639 -32.59 1.48 -54.27
C SER A 639 -33.63 2.59 -54.43
N SER A 640 -33.29 3.84 -54.05
CA SER A 640 -34.23 4.95 -53.92
C SER A 640 -35.39 4.68 -52.96
N THR A 641 -35.28 3.71 -52.06
CA THR A 641 -36.28 3.46 -51.03
C THR A 641 -36.19 4.51 -49.93
N SER A 642 -37.35 4.99 -49.50
CA SER A 642 -37.48 5.87 -48.33
C SER A 642 -37.17 5.10 -47.04
N VAL A 643 -36.45 5.72 -46.11
CA VAL A 643 -36.07 5.16 -44.81
C VAL A 643 -36.39 6.18 -43.71
N ASP A 644 -37.03 5.70 -42.64
CA ASP A 644 -37.32 6.50 -41.43
C ASP A 644 -36.08 6.52 -40.52
N VAL A 645 -35.55 7.71 -40.22
CA VAL A 645 -34.34 7.87 -39.40
C VAL A 645 -34.55 8.87 -38.25
N PRO A 646 -34.49 8.42 -36.99
CA PRO A 646 -34.55 7.04 -36.54
C PRO A 646 -35.96 6.44 -36.75
N ALA A 647 -36.05 5.11 -36.83
CA ALA A 647 -37.32 4.40 -36.95
C ALA A 647 -38.13 4.34 -35.63
N ALA A 648 -37.51 4.70 -34.50
CA ALA A 648 -38.11 4.81 -33.17
C ALA A 648 -37.48 6.01 -32.44
N THR A 649 -38.16 6.60 -31.46
CA THR A 649 -37.56 7.68 -30.65
C THR A 649 -36.30 7.18 -29.94
N GLN A 650 -35.30 8.04 -29.83
CA GLN A 650 -34.04 7.69 -29.16
C GLN A 650 -33.63 8.76 -28.15
N ASP A 651 -33.78 8.43 -26.87
CA ASP A 651 -33.42 9.32 -25.76
C ASP A 651 -31.92 9.26 -25.48
N GLY A 652 -31.35 10.42 -25.15
CA GLY A 652 -30.02 10.59 -24.58
C GLY A 652 -29.96 10.20 -23.10
N ASN A 653 -28.87 10.59 -22.43
CA ASN A 653 -28.82 10.56 -20.97
C ASN A 653 -29.40 11.86 -20.41
N ALA A 654 -29.89 11.81 -19.18
CA ALA A 654 -30.17 13.03 -18.42
C ALA A 654 -28.83 13.64 -17.95
N VAL A 655 -28.67 14.95 -18.16
CA VAL A 655 -27.61 15.75 -17.52
C VAL A 655 -28.24 16.69 -16.51
N THR A 656 -27.50 17.06 -15.47
CA THR A 656 -27.98 17.92 -14.38
C THR A 656 -27.30 19.28 -14.47
N VAL A 657 -28.06 20.37 -14.45
CA VAL A 657 -27.50 21.72 -14.39
C VAL A 657 -26.93 21.96 -13.01
N ALA A 658 -25.70 22.48 -12.95
CA ALA A 658 -25.05 22.76 -11.69
C ALA A 658 -24.25 24.07 -11.75
N THR A 659 -24.02 24.64 -10.57
CA THR A 659 -23.08 25.74 -10.34
C THR A 659 -21.90 25.27 -9.48
N GLY A 660 -20.81 26.02 -9.48
CA GLY A 660 -19.67 25.75 -8.58
C GLY A 660 -20.04 25.98 -7.11
N SER A 661 -19.60 25.09 -6.22
CA SER A 661 -19.82 25.16 -4.77
C SER A 661 -18.50 25.18 -3.98
N LEU A 662 -18.53 25.72 -2.77
CA LEU A 662 -17.41 25.70 -1.82
C LEU A 662 -17.80 24.95 -0.55
N THR A 663 -16.92 24.07 -0.10
CA THR A 663 -17.05 23.38 1.19
C THR A 663 -15.84 23.69 2.04
N LEU A 664 -16.04 24.28 3.22
CA LEU A 664 -15.01 24.51 4.21
C LEU A 664 -15.22 23.56 5.38
N SER A 665 -14.15 22.97 5.89
CA SER A 665 -14.20 22.07 7.04
C SER A 665 -13.02 22.29 7.98
N LYS A 666 -13.20 21.95 9.26
CA LYS A 666 -12.12 21.92 10.25
C LYS A 666 -11.08 20.88 9.84
N TYR A 667 -9.80 21.24 9.85
CA TYR A 667 -8.72 20.28 9.65
C TYR A 667 -8.47 19.46 10.92
N THR A 668 -9.01 18.24 10.96
CA THR A 668 -9.08 17.41 12.18
C THR A 668 -7.73 16.91 12.69
N ALA A 669 -6.69 16.85 11.86
CA ALA A 669 -5.35 16.48 12.31
C ALA A 669 -4.67 17.59 13.12
N TYR A 670 -5.13 18.84 13.03
CA TYR A 670 -4.81 19.86 14.02
C TYR A 670 -5.84 19.80 15.15
N THR A 671 -5.46 19.17 16.27
CA THR A 671 -6.35 19.00 17.43
C THR A 671 -6.49 20.29 18.22
N ASN A 672 -7.47 20.35 19.12
CA ASN A 672 -7.55 21.40 20.15
C ASN A 672 -6.21 21.48 20.92
N GLN A 673 -5.81 22.68 21.32
CA GLN A 673 -4.50 22.93 21.94
C GLN A 673 -4.65 23.64 23.28
N THR A 674 -3.67 23.41 24.17
CA THR A 674 -3.44 24.28 25.32
C THR A 674 -2.17 25.08 25.06
N MET A 675 -2.23 26.40 25.22
CA MET A 675 -1.13 27.32 24.96
C MET A 675 -0.76 28.11 26.21
N VAL A 676 0.53 28.40 26.38
CA VAL A 676 1.06 29.25 27.46
C VAL A 676 1.52 30.60 26.88
N PRO A 677 0.74 31.67 27.08
CA PRO A 677 1.08 33.02 26.63
C PRO A 677 2.30 33.62 27.36
N PRO A 678 2.96 34.64 26.79
CA PRO A 678 2.73 35.21 25.46
C PRO A 678 3.32 34.34 24.34
N LEU A 679 2.71 34.39 23.16
CA LEU A 679 3.18 33.68 21.97
C LEU A 679 3.18 34.63 20.77
N THR A 680 4.22 34.58 19.96
CA THR A 680 4.26 35.26 18.66
C THR A 680 3.99 34.25 17.55
N ASN A 681 3.21 34.63 16.55
CA ASN A 681 2.87 33.82 15.39
C ASN A 681 2.27 32.46 15.75
N ALA A 682 1.36 32.44 16.72
CA ALA A 682 0.67 31.24 17.14
C ALA A 682 -0.38 30.83 16.10
N LYS A 683 -0.41 29.54 15.76
CA LYS A 683 -1.43 28.95 14.89
C LYS A 683 -2.72 28.74 15.69
N ILE A 684 -3.76 29.50 15.41
CA ILE A 684 -5.01 29.45 16.19
C ILE A 684 -6.01 28.45 15.61
N ALA A 685 -6.07 28.32 14.28
CA ALA A 685 -6.96 27.36 13.63
C ALA A 685 -6.41 26.90 12.26
N GLN A 686 -6.87 25.75 11.79
CA GLN A 686 -6.68 25.28 10.42
C GLN A 686 -7.97 24.68 9.86
N PHE A 687 -8.25 25.07 8.62
CA PHE A 687 -9.38 24.63 7.82
C PHE A 687 -8.90 24.08 6.49
N THR A 688 -9.78 23.28 5.87
CA THR A 688 -9.62 22.73 4.53
C THR A 688 -10.78 23.23 3.68
N LEU A 689 -10.47 24.01 2.64
CA LEU A 689 -11.43 24.51 1.65
C LEU A 689 -11.37 23.63 0.41
N THR A 690 -12.53 23.16 -0.07
CA THR A 690 -12.64 22.34 -1.29
C THR A 690 -13.66 22.94 -2.24
N SER A 691 -13.28 23.08 -3.52
CA SER A 691 -14.21 23.44 -4.60
C SER A 691 -14.95 22.19 -5.09
N GLY A 692 -16.24 22.34 -5.40
CA GLY A 692 -16.98 21.35 -6.18
C GLY A 692 -16.35 21.10 -7.55
N THR A 693 -16.75 20.02 -8.23
CA THR A 693 -16.18 19.58 -9.52
C THR A 693 -16.79 20.24 -10.75
N THR A 694 -17.82 21.07 -10.57
CA THR A 694 -18.59 21.69 -11.65
C THR A 694 -17.77 22.74 -12.44
N GLU A 695 -17.15 23.69 -11.74
CA GLU A 695 -16.39 24.79 -12.35
C GLU A 695 -15.45 25.46 -11.33
N ASP A 696 -14.55 26.30 -11.84
CA ASP A 696 -13.62 27.08 -11.05
C ASP A 696 -14.33 28.21 -10.28
N ILE A 697 -13.77 28.59 -9.14
CA ILE A 697 -14.32 29.64 -8.27
C ILE A 697 -13.25 30.70 -8.01
N LEU A 698 -13.58 31.96 -8.28
CA LEU A 698 -12.77 33.12 -7.92
C LEU A 698 -13.07 33.53 -6.47
N LEU A 699 -12.21 33.14 -5.54
CA LEU A 699 -12.34 33.50 -4.13
C LEU A 699 -12.12 35.01 -3.95
N SER A 700 -13.04 35.66 -3.26
CA SER A 700 -13.10 37.11 -3.08
C SER A 700 -12.91 37.55 -1.64
N THR A 701 -13.40 36.78 -0.67
CA THR A 701 -13.39 37.18 0.75
C THR A 701 -13.07 36.00 1.65
N ILE A 702 -12.18 36.22 2.62
CA ILE A 702 -12.01 35.36 3.80
C ILE A 702 -12.47 36.16 5.01
N THR A 703 -13.31 35.56 5.84
CA THR A 703 -13.77 36.14 7.11
C THR A 703 -13.40 35.20 8.24
N VAL A 704 -12.76 35.75 9.28
CA VAL A 704 -12.47 35.02 10.52
C VAL A 704 -13.16 35.70 11.69
N GLU A 705 -13.95 34.93 12.42
CA GLU A 705 -14.60 35.30 13.66
C GLU A 705 -13.99 34.52 14.81
N PHE A 706 -14.23 34.99 16.04
CA PHE A 706 -13.83 34.29 17.25
C PHE A 706 -15.03 34.21 18.17
N ASP A 707 -15.49 32.99 18.47
CA ASP A 707 -16.52 32.74 19.45
C ASP A 707 -15.92 32.74 20.86
N ASN A 708 -16.51 33.53 21.77
CA ASN A 708 -16.16 33.59 23.19
C ASN A 708 -17.30 33.19 24.13
N THR A 709 -18.44 32.71 23.59
CA THR A 709 -19.67 32.43 24.37
C THR A 709 -19.81 30.96 24.78
N SER A 710 -19.14 30.04 24.07
CA SER A 710 -19.35 28.59 24.23
C SER A 710 -18.41 27.90 25.25
N TYR A 711 -17.39 28.58 25.78
CA TYR A 711 -16.38 27.95 26.65
C TYR A 711 -16.09 28.83 27.89
N ASN A 712 -16.52 28.36 29.06
CA ASN A 712 -16.50 29.12 30.31
C ASN A 712 -15.38 28.68 31.26
N SER A 713 -14.48 29.61 31.62
CA SER A 713 -13.93 29.81 32.97
C SER A 713 -13.01 31.05 33.08
N GLY A 714 -12.54 31.61 31.96
CA GLY A 714 -11.80 32.89 31.87
C GLY A 714 -12.33 33.81 30.76
N THR A 715 -12.09 35.12 30.84
CA THR A 715 -12.56 36.09 29.84
C THR A 715 -11.60 36.17 28.65
N PHE A 716 -12.01 35.66 27.47
CA PHE A 716 -11.29 35.87 26.21
C PHE A 716 -11.87 37.07 25.43
N SER A 717 -11.00 37.98 25.01
CA SER A 717 -11.32 39.14 24.18
C SER A 717 -10.34 39.25 23.02
N ALA A 718 -10.75 38.84 21.82
CA ALA A 718 -9.90 38.87 20.63
C ALA A 718 -9.26 40.25 20.36
N ALA A 719 -9.98 41.34 20.67
CA ALA A 719 -9.49 42.70 20.44
C ALA A 719 -8.35 43.14 21.38
N SER A 720 -8.29 42.59 22.60
CA SER A 720 -7.23 42.89 23.59
C SER A 720 -6.15 41.84 23.65
N ASP A 721 -6.51 40.58 23.38
CA ASP A 721 -5.67 39.42 23.66
C ASP A 721 -4.93 38.93 22.41
N LEU A 722 -5.43 39.30 21.22
CA LEU A 722 -4.79 38.97 19.95
C LEU A 722 -4.25 40.23 19.26
N SER A 723 -3.07 40.08 18.65
CA SER A 723 -2.51 41.07 17.73
C SER A 723 -1.91 40.36 16.53
N ASN A 724 -1.51 41.11 15.50
CA ASN A 724 -0.90 40.55 14.29
C ASN A 724 -1.71 39.41 13.62
N LEU A 725 -3.06 39.48 13.65
CA LEU A 725 -3.95 38.47 13.06
C LEU A 725 -3.85 38.46 11.52
N TYR A 726 -3.60 37.29 10.94
CA TYR A 726 -3.64 37.07 9.49
C TYR A 726 -4.02 35.63 9.13
N VAL A 727 -4.31 35.38 7.85
CA VAL A 727 -4.65 34.07 7.31
C VAL A 727 -3.64 33.67 6.24
N SER A 728 -3.12 32.44 6.32
CA SER A 728 -2.35 31.80 5.26
C SER A 728 -3.25 30.88 4.45
N TYR A 729 -3.32 31.06 3.13
CA TYR A 729 -4.18 30.30 2.22
C TYR A 729 -3.41 29.96 0.95
N GLY A 730 -3.32 28.68 0.60
CA GLY A 730 -2.66 28.23 -0.63
C GLY A 730 -1.23 28.74 -0.82
N GLY A 731 -0.47 28.90 0.27
CA GLY A 731 0.91 29.41 0.28
C GLY A 731 1.05 30.94 0.23
N THR A 732 -0.05 31.69 0.30
CA THR A 732 -0.06 33.17 0.34
C THR A 732 -0.62 33.63 1.68
N ASN A 733 -0.11 34.74 2.23
CA ASN A 733 -0.65 35.34 3.45
C ASN A 733 -1.53 36.55 3.12
N THR A 734 -2.60 36.73 3.87
CA THR A 734 -3.32 38.02 3.90
C THR A 734 -2.49 39.08 4.59
N THR A 735 -2.87 40.36 4.43
CA THR A 735 -2.29 41.45 5.21
C THR A 735 -2.66 41.28 6.69
N VAL A 736 -1.72 41.58 7.58
CA VAL A 736 -1.97 41.64 9.02
C VAL A 736 -3.06 42.67 9.34
N LYS A 737 -3.99 42.31 10.22
CA LYS A 737 -5.02 43.24 10.72
C LYS A 737 -4.40 44.30 11.63
N SER A 738 -4.68 45.57 11.33
CA SER A 738 -4.27 46.71 12.16
C SER A 738 -4.96 46.74 13.53
N THR A 739 -6.17 46.18 13.61
CA THR A 739 -6.94 45.98 14.84
C THR A 739 -7.74 44.71 14.69
N VAL A 740 -7.69 43.84 15.69
CA VAL A 740 -8.50 42.63 15.73
C VAL A 740 -9.89 43.01 16.22
N SER A 741 -10.93 42.65 15.46
CA SER A 741 -12.32 42.89 15.86
C SER A 741 -12.64 42.15 17.17
N SER A 742 -13.61 42.66 17.93
CA SER A 742 -14.13 41.96 19.10
C SER A 742 -14.69 40.57 18.74
N ALA A 743 -14.89 39.72 19.74
CA ALA A 743 -15.52 38.41 19.56
C ALA A 743 -16.87 38.55 18.83
N ASN A 744 -17.18 37.56 17.98
CA ASN A 744 -18.40 37.49 17.17
C ASN A 744 -18.57 38.66 16.17
N ALA A 745 -17.46 39.27 15.72
CA ALA A 745 -17.44 40.24 14.63
C ALA A 745 -16.38 39.86 13.57
N GLY A 746 -16.82 39.72 12.32
CA GLY A 746 -16.00 39.37 11.15
C GLY A 746 -14.72 40.18 10.95
N ASN A 747 -13.56 39.49 10.98
CA ASN A 747 -12.30 40.00 10.45
C ASN A 747 -12.22 39.66 8.96
N ASN A 748 -12.54 40.60 8.08
CA ASN A 748 -12.67 40.36 6.63
C ASN A 748 -11.40 40.73 5.84
N TRP A 749 -10.97 39.87 4.92
CA TRP A 749 -9.92 40.18 3.93
C TRP A 749 -10.45 40.00 2.51
N SER A 750 -10.23 41.01 1.66
CA SER A 750 -10.42 40.87 0.23
C SER A 750 -9.24 40.10 -0.37
N ILE A 751 -9.54 39.06 -1.12
CA ILE A 751 -8.57 38.23 -1.84
C ILE A 751 -8.95 38.13 -3.32
N ASN A 752 -8.01 37.64 -4.13
CA ASN A 752 -8.23 37.41 -5.54
C ASN A 752 -7.48 36.13 -5.92
N LYS A 753 -8.14 34.99 -5.74
CA LYS A 753 -7.54 33.67 -5.97
C LYS A 753 -8.53 32.73 -6.63
N THR A 754 -8.20 32.23 -7.80
CA THR A 754 -8.95 31.14 -8.43
C THR A 754 -8.62 29.81 -7.74
N LEU A 755 -9.65 29.13 -7.25
CA LEU A 755 -9.64 27.74 -6.81
C LEU A 755 -10.22 26.89 -7.95
N THR A 756 -9.44 25.96 -8.48
CA THR A 756 -9.85 25.13 -9.62
C THR A 756 -10.94 24.13 -9.20
N ALA A 757 -11.84 23.76 -10.11
CA ALA A 757 -12.85 22.74 -9.86
C ALA A 757 -12.24 21.45 -9.27
N GLY A 758 -12.81 20.94 -8.18
CA GLY A 758 -12.32 19.76 -7.46
C GLY A 758 -11.02 19.96 -6.65
N GLN A 759 -10.46 21.19 -6.59
CA GLN A 759 -9.24 21.47 -5.83
C GLN A 759 -9.52 21.65 -4.34
N THR A 760 -8.58 21.18 -3.53
CA THR A 760 -8.52 21.43 -2.08
C THR A 760 -7.37 22.38 -1.72
N MET A 761 -7.59 23.23 -0.73
CA MET A 761 -6.64 24.23 -0.22
C MET A 761 -6.67 24.28 1.31
N ASP A 762 -5.50 24.36 1.94
CA ASP A 762 -5.39 24.66 3.37
C ASP A 762 -5.53 26.16 3.63
N VAL A 763 -6.26 26.48 4.70
CA VAL A 763 -6.47 27.85 5.19
C VAL A 763 -6.17 27.87 6.69
N ILE A 764 -5.16 28.64 7.11
CA ILE A 764 -4.62 28.63 8.47
C ILE A 764 -4.68 30.03 9.08
N VAL A 765 -5.17 30.14 10.31
CA VAL A 765 -5.27 31.39 11.07
C VAL A 765 -4.08 31.52 12.01
N TYR A 766 -3.40 32.67 11.98
CA TYR A 766 -2.27 33.01 12.85
C TYR A 766 -2.49 34.31 13.59
N ALA A 767 -2.02 34.39 14.84
CA ALA A 767 -2.01 35.62 15.64
C ALA A 767 -0.90 35.61 16.70
N ASP A 768 -0.52 36.78 17.19
CA ASP A 768 0.23 36.94 18.43
C ASP A 768 -0.74 36.97 19.62
N ILE A 769 -0.35 36.36 20.74
CA ILE A 769 -1.17 36.17 21.94
C ILE A 769 -0.54 36.94 23.10
N ALA A 770 -1.31 37.85 23.69
CA ALA A 770 -0.88 38.72 24.78
C ALA A 770 -0.57 37.96 26.07
N SER A 771 0.37 38.49 26.87
CA SER A 771 0.68 37.95 28.22
C SER A 771 -0.40 38.24 29.26
N THR A 772 -1.36 39.11 28.94
CA THR A 772 -2.44 39.56 29.85
C THR A 772 -3.66 38.66 29.83
N ILE A 773 -3.71 37.67 28.94
CA ILE A 773 -4.85 36.75 28.83
C ILE A 773 -4.96 35.84 30.07
N ASP A 774 -6.17 35.62 30.54
CA ASP A 774 -6.43 34.84 31.74
C ASP A 774 -6.17 33.34 31.53
N ALA A 775 -5.60 32.69 32.54
CA ALA A 775 -5.53 31.23 32.56
C ALA A 775 -6.96 30.64 32.63
N GLY A 776 -7.28 29.72 31.73
CA GLY A 776 -8.62 29.16 31.55
C GLY A 776 -9.46 29.83 30.46
N ALA A 777 -9.02 30.98 29.91
CA ALA A 777 -9.65 31.57 28.73
C ALA A 777 -9.51 30.65 27.52
N ALA A 778 -10.49 30.65 26.61
CA ALA A 778 -10.45 29.84 25.40
C ALA A 778 -10.90 30.64 24.16
N ALA A 779 -10.27 30.37 23.03
CA ALA A 779 -10.62 30.94 21.73
C ALA A 779 -10.99 29.82 20.75
N MET A 780 -12.05 30.03 19.98
CA MET A 780 -12.39 29.20 18.83
C MET A 780 -12.59 30.12 17.62
N SER A 781 -11.79 29.92 16.58
CA SER A 781 -12.00 30.65 15.32
C SER A 781 -13.14 30.04 14.54
N GLU A 782 -14.00 30.87 13.98
CA GLU A 782 -15.00 30.52 12.99
C GLU A 782 -14.63 31.16 11.66
N MET A 783 -14.89 30.49 10.55
CA MET A 783 -14.46 30.96 9.24
C MET A 783 -15.54 30.79 8.18
N THR A 784 -15.66 31.80 7.33
CA THR A 784 -16.37 31.74 6.06
C THR A 784 -15.48 32.24 4.92
N ILE A 785 -15.65 31.62 3.75
CA ILE A 785 -14.95 32.01 2.52
C ILE A 785 -16.01 32.11 1.42
N SER A 786 -15.96 33.20 0.68
CA SER A 786 -16.86 33.44 -0.45
C SER A 786 -16.11 33.82 -1.72
N GLY A 787 -16.78 33.62 -2.85
CA GLY A 787 -16.28 33.90 -4.18
C GLY A 787 -17.40 33.91 -5.22
N THR A 788 -16.99 34.03 -6.47
CA THR A 788 -17.89 33.97 -7.63
C THR A 788 -17.44 32.84 -8.54
N THR A 789 -18.37 32.01 -8.99
CA THR A 789 -18.09 30.96 -9.96
C THR A 789 -17.69 31.58 -11.31
N VAL A 790 -16.71 30.98 -11.99
CA VAL A 790 -16.06 31.64 -13.14
C VAL A 790 -16.94 31.64 -14.40
N LYS A 791 -17.75 30.60 -14.64
CA LYS A 791 -18.59 30.49 -15.83
C LYS A 791 -20.03 30.90 -15.54
N SER A 792 -20.65 30.33 -14.50
CA SER A 792 -22.05 30.63 -14.20
C SER A 792 -22.26 32.03 -13.57
N GLY A 793 -21.21 32.64 -13.01
CA GLY A 793 -21.29 33.96 -12.37
C GLY A 793 -22.09 33.97 -11.06
N ALA A 794 -22.40 32.78 -10.52
CA ALA A 794 -23.12 32.59 -9.27
C ALA A 794 -22.22 32.91 -8.06
N THR A 795 -22.83 33.29 -6.95
CA THR A 795 -22.11 33.44 -5.68
C THR A 795 -21.87 32.05 -5.08
N ALA A 796 -20.63 31.76 -4.69
CA ALA A 796 -20.26 30.55 -3.97
C ALA A 796 -19.76 30.92 -2.56
N ALA A 797 -20.28 30.26 -1.52
CA ALA A 797 -19.88 30.50 -0.15
C ALA A 797 -19.75 29.19 0.63
N SER A 798 -18.77 29.13 1.53
CA SER A 798 -18.45 27.94 2.30
C SER A 798 -19.24 27.86 3.61
N ALA A 799 -20.56 27.64 3.54
CA ALA A 799 -21.48 27.67 4.70
C ALA A 799 -21.43 28.99 5.53
N THR A 800 -22.34 29.16 6.49
CA THR A 800 -22.51 30.45 7.18
C THR A 800 -21.57 30.70 8.37
N ASP A 801 -20.90 29.68 8.94
CA ASP A 801 -19.72 29.81 9.82
C ASP A 801 -19.18 28.41 10.16
N VAL A 802 -17.90 28.12 9.86
CA VAL A 802 -17.28 26.83 10.17
C VAL A 802 -16.37 26.95 11.38
N ALA A 803 -16.67 26.21 12.45
CA ALA A 803 -15.90 26.20 13.69
C ALA A 803 -14.54 25.46 13.55
N GLY A 804 -13.48 26.09 14.05
CA GLY A 804 -12.11 25.60 14.03
C GLY A 804 -11.71 24.83 15.30
N GLN A 805 -10.43 24.93 15.67
CA GLN A 805 -9.89 24.35 16.89
C GLN A 805 -10.22 25.21 18.11
N VAL A 806 -10.45 24.57 19.25
CA VAL A 806 -10.51 25.25 20.54
C VAL A 806 -9.10 25.36 21.09
N ILE A 807 -8.66 26.59 21.38
CA ILE A 807 -7.37 26.90 21.96
C ILE A 807 -7.61 27.39 23.39
N VAL A 808 -7.16 26.61 24.38
CA VAL A 808 -7.25 26.96 25.80
C VAL A 808 -5.94 27.62 26.24
N PHE A 809 -6.02 28.76 26.88
CA PHE A 809 -4.86 29.46 27.42
C PHE A 809 -4.66 29.05 28.87
N ALA A 810 -3.43 28.70 29.23
CA ALA A 810 -3.10 28.26 30.57
C ALA A 810 -1.82 28.91 31.07
N SER A 811 -1.66 28.95 32.40
CA SER A 811 -0.38 29.24 33.03
C SER A 811 0.46 27.96 33.14
N GLY A 812 1.77 28.11 32.95
CA GLY A 812 2.73 27.07 33.31
C GLY A 812 2.87 26.98 34.82
N THR A 813 2.96 25.78 35.39
CA THR A 813 3.21 25.61 36.84
C THR A 813 4.34 24.61 37.11
N LEU A 814 5.10 24.84 38.18
CA LEU A 814 6.07 23.87 38.73
C LEU A 814 5.61 23.49 40.13
N VAL A 815 5.21 22.24 40.30
CA VAL A 815 4.80 21.65 41.57
C VAL A 815 5.92 20.77 42.10
N THR A 816 6.10 20.78 43.41
CA THR A 816 7.22 20.13 44.07
C THR A 816 6.70 19.32 45.26
N ALA A 817 7.16 18.07 45.41
CA ALA A 817 6.66 17.11 46.39
C ALA A 817 7.74 16.10 46.83
N ILE A 818 7.51 15.36 47.92
CA ILE A 818 8.33 14.20 48.28
C ILE A 818 8.06 13.05 47.31
N ALA A 819 9.11 12.38 46.84
CA ALA A 819 8.98 11.20 46.01
C ALA A 819 8.59 9.98 46.88
N GLY A 820 7.70 9.13 46.38
CA GLY A 820 7.22 7.96 47.12
C GLY A 820 8.28 6.87 47.38
N ASP A 821 9.42 6.93 46.70
CA ASP A 821 10.59 6.09 46.89
C ASP A 821 11.68 6.76 47.75
N THR A 822 11.32 7.81 48.49
CA THR A 822 12.16 8.36 49.57
C THR A 822 12.34 7.29 50.65
N PRO A 823 13.56 7.09 51.20
CA PRO A 823 13.81 6.08 52.22
C PRO A 823 12.86 6.21 53.42
N VAL A 824 12.42 5.07 53.98
CA VAL A 824 11.59 5.01 55.19
C VAL A 824 12.36 5.53 56.40
N ALA A 825 11.65 5.81 57.50
CA ALA A 825 12.27 6.20 58.75
C ALA A 825 13.26 5.12 59.23
N GLN A 826 14.47 5.52 59.61
CA GLN A 826 15.53 4.58 59.97
C GLN A 826 16.59 5.22 60.89
N ILE A 827 17.36 4.37 61.57
CA ILE A 827 18.61 4.76 62.23
C ILE A 827 19.80 4.41 61.33
N VAL A 828 20.87 5.21 61.39
CA VAL A 828 22.11 4.96 60.64
C VAL A 828 23.34 5.25 61.49
N SER A 829 24.38 4.43 61.32
CA SER A 829 25.71 4.77 61.81
C SER A 829 26.33 5.90 60.99
N GLY A 830 27.08 6.78 61.64
CA GLY A 830 27.89 7.82 61.02
C GLY A 830 29.17 7.28 60.37
N SER A 831 30.08 8.18 60.06
CA SER A 831 31.43 7.86 59.57
C SER A 831 32.30 7.29 60.71
N SER A 832 33.17 6.31 60.42
CA SER A 832 34.19 5.87 61.38
C SER A 832 35.34 6.86 61.48
N ALA A 833 36.15 6.75 62.54
CA ALA A 833 37.42 7.46 62.63
C ALA A 833 38.34 7.23 61.41
N ALA A 834 38.31 6.02 60.82
CA ALA A 834 39.05 5.72 59.59
C ALA A 834 38.49 6.47 58.37
N ASP A 835 37.15 6.54 58.24
CA ASP A 835 36.48 7.29 57.17
C ASP A 835 36.80 8.80 57.28
N VAL A 836 36.83 9.34 58.50
CA VAL A 836 37.21 10.74 58.76
C VAL A 836 38.67 10.98 58.38
N ALA A 837 39.60 10.12 58.82
CA ALA A 837 41.02 10.25 58.53
C ALA A 837 41.34 10.15 57.03
N ALA A 838 40.59 9.32 56.30
CA ALA A 838 40.72 9.14 54.85
C ALA A 838 39.89 10.16 54.03
N SER A 839 39.09 11.02 54.67
CA SER A 839 38.11 11.89 54.01
C SER A 839 37.10 11.12 53.13
N THR A 840 36.81 9.86 53.47
CA THR A 840 35.86 8.97 52.78
C THR A 840 34.57 8.83 53.58
N TYR A 841 34.00 9.96 53.99
CA TYR A 841 32.80 10.03 54.82
C TYR A 841 31.63 9.23 54.23
N LYS A 842 30.85 8.58 55.10
CA LYS A 842 29.68 7.80 54.72
C LYS A 842 28.60 8.71 54.13
N GLN A 843 28.03 8.29 53.00
CA GLN A 843 26.89 8.94 52.38
C GLN A 843 25.64 8.07 52.50
N ILE A 844 24.50 8.68 52.79
CA ILE A 844 23.21 8.02 52.83
C ILE A 844 22.16 8.86 52.12
N THR A 845 21.30 8.24 51.33
CA THR A 845 20.14 8.94 50.76
C THR A 845 19.17 9.31 51.88
N ALA A 846 18.87 10.60 52.02
CA ALA A 846 17.97 11.10 53.04
C ALA A 846 16.64 11.58 52.46
N ALA A 847 16.62 12.10 51.22
CA ALA A 847 15.40 12.58 50.58
C ALA A 847 15.42 12.41 49.07
N LYS A 848 14.24 12.25 48.48
CA LYS A 848 14.01 12.38 47.04
C LYS A 848 12.84 13.35 46.80
N PHE A 849 13.04 14.33 45.94
CA PHE A 849 12.06 15.39 45.64
C PHE A 849 11.60 15.33 44.19
N LYS A 850 10.29 15.24 43.98
CA LYS A 850 9.65 15.36 42.65
C LYS A 850 9.47 16.82 42.28
N MET A 851 9.78 17.13 41.02
CA MET A 851 9.59 18.41 40.35
C MET A 851 8.69 18.15 39.13
N THR A 852 7.43 18.54 39.19
CA THR A 852 6.42 18.30 38.16
C THR A 852 6.09 19.60 37.46
N ALA A 853 6.40 19.69 36.17
CA ALA A 853 6.08 20.84 35.35
C ALA A 853 4.79 20.57 34.56
N THR A 854 3.85 21.51 34.53
CA THR A 854 2.58 21.42 33.81
C THR A 854 2.44 22.60 32.86
N ASN A 855 1.99 22.35 31.63
CA ASN A 855 1.79 23.31 30.51
C ASN A 855 3.04 24.02 29.98
N ASP A 856 4.07 24.22 30.80
CA ASP A 856 5.33 24.88 30.42
C ASP A 856 6.54 24.11 30.96
N ALA A 857 7.69 24.25 30.31
CA ALA A 857 8.94 23.67 30.75
C ALA A 857 9.64 24.60 31.74
N TYR A 858 10.34 24.03 32.71
CA TYR A 858 11.08 24.76 33.73
C TYR A 858 12.54 24.31 33.78
N ASN A 859 13.45 25.25 34.02
CA ASN A 859 14.87 24.97 34.27
C ASN A 859 15.23 25.39 35.69
N ILE A 860 15.51 24.42 36.55
CA ILE A 860 15.88 24.66 37.95
C ILE A 860 17.32 25.18 38.01
N THR A 861 17.49 26.33 38.65
CA THR A 861 18.76 27.05 38.79
C THR A 861 19.30 27.02 40.21
N GLU A 862 18.41 26.89 41.20
CA GLU A 862 18.81 26.82 42.60
C GLU A 862 17.91 25.90 43.44
N LEU A 863 18.50 25.28 44.46
CA LEU A 863 17.82 24.40 45.40
C LEU A 863 18.41 24.53 46.82
N LYS A 864 17.57 24.61 47.86
CA LYS A 864 18.00 24.53 49.26
C LYS A 864 17.43 23.29 49.95
N ALA A 865 18.30 22.45 50.50
CA ALA A 865 17.93 21.33 51.36
C ALA A 865 18.20 21.71 52.83
N LYS A 866 17.23 21.50 53.73
CA LYS A 866 17.25 22.00 55.11
C LYS A 866 17.13 20.87 56.15
N VAL A 867 17.79 21.02 57.30
CA VAL A 867 17.65 20.19 58.51
C VAL A 867 17.06 21.00 59.69
N GLY A 868 16.75 20.34 60.81
CA GLY A 868 15.94 20.97 61.88
C GLY A 868 16.66 22.04 62.72
N SER A 869 17.96 21.93 62.95
CA SER A 869 18.71 22.81 63.86
C SER A 869 20.22 22.82 63.57
N ALA A 870 20.95 23.79 64.13
CA ALA A 870 22.40 23.87 64.02
C ALA A 870 23.10 22.63 64.61
N ALA A 871 22.54 22.06 65.68
CA ALA A 871 23.04 20.83 66.31
C ALA A 871 22.93 19.62 65.36
N ILE A 872 21.83 19.51 64.61
CA ILE A 872 21.67 18.47 63.59
C ILE A 872 22.66 18.66 62.44
N SER A 873 22.86 19.90 61.96
CA SER A 873 23.85 20.15 60.90
C SER A 873 25.28 19.86 61.34
N ALA A 874 25.60 19.92 62.63
CA ALA A 874 26.92 19.55 63.14
C ALA A 874 27.20 18.03 63.05
N ALA A 875 26.16 17.19 63.03
CA ALA A 875 26.27 15.75 62.76
C ALA A 875 26.45 15.42 61.26
N LEU A 876 26.56 16.44 60.41
CA LEU A 876 26.66 16.32 58.95
C LEU A 876 27.88 17.11 58.45
N ILE A 877 28.57 16.58 57.44
CA ILE A 877 29.64 17.30 56.72
C ILE A 877 29.05 18.14 55.57
N GLY A 878 27.93 17.67 55.00
CA GLY A 878 27.25 18.33 53.90
C GLY A 878 26.16 17.46 53.27
N ALA A 879 25.62 17.94 52.15
CA ALA A 879 24.67 17.22 51.32
C ALA A 879 25.17 17.15 49.87
N VAL A 880 24.78 16.09 49.17
CA VAL A 880 25.06 15.86 47.75
C VAL A 880 23.72 15.82 47.01
N LEU A 881 23.56 16.69 46.02
CA LEU A 881 22.40 16.69 45.13
C LEU A 881 22.69 15.83 43.90
N LYS A 882 21.78 14.92 43.55
CA LYS A 882 21.91 13.99 42.42
C LYS A 882 20.68 13.98 41.51
N ASP A 883 20.90 13.76 40.22
CA ASP A 883 19.89 13.38 39.22
C ASP A 883 20.19 11.96 38.75
N GLY A 884 19.38 10.99 39.18
CA GLY A 884 19.73 9.57 39.09
C GLY A 884 21.07 9.27 39.81
N SER A 885 22.04 8.71 39.08
CA SER A 885 23.40 8.47 39.57
C SER A 885 24.34 9.68 39.40
N THR A 886 23.92 10.74 38.70
CA THR A 886 24.76 11.89 38.39
C THR A 886 24.80 12.86 39.56
N VAL A 887 26.00 13.16 40.06
CA VAL A 887 26.20 14.21 41.08
C VAL A 887 26.12 15.58 40.43
N LEU A 888 25.16 16.40 40.87
CA LEU A 888 24.96 17.77 40.43
C LEU A 888 25.76 18.78 41.27
N GLY A 889 26.07 18.41 42.52
CA GLY A 889 26.94 19.20 43.38
C GLY A 889 26.94 18.70 44.82
N SER A 890 27.96 19.09 45.58
CA SER A 890 28.04 18.87 47.02
C SER A 890 28.21 20.21 47.74
N ARG A 891 27.52 20.38 48.87
CA ARG A 891 27.51 21.62 49.65
C ARG A 891 27.49 21.29 51.14
N SER A 892 28.31 22.00 51.92
CA SER A 892 28.24 21.94 53.37
C SER A 892 27.00 22.67 53.88
N PHE A 893 26.53 22.27 55.07
CA PHE A 893 25.54 23.05 55.81
C PHE A 893 26.23 24.26 56.45
N ASP A 894 25.58 25.43 56.49
CA ASP A 894 26.08 26.57 57.25
C ASP A 894 26.00 26.29 58.75
N THR A 895 27.17 26.16 59.40
CA THR A 895 27.33 25.83 60.82
C THR A 895 27.08 27.01 61.76
N ALA A 896 27.10 28.25 61.25
CA ALA A 896 27.01 29.46 62.06
C ALA A 896 25.58 30.03 62.11
N THR A 897 24.79 29.87 61.03
CA THR A 897 23.48 30.56 60.97
C THR A 897 22.25 29.73 60.61
N ASN A 898 22.27 28.73 59.72
CA ASN A 898 20.98 28.12 59.36
C ASN A 898 21.06 26.88 58.47
N THR A 899 21.10 25.69 59.08
CA THR A 899 20.41 24.44 58.70
C THR A 899 20.32 23.98 57.24
N THR A 900 20.97 24.64 56.28
CA THR A 900 20.68 24.52 54.85
C THR A 900 21.94 24.26 54.04
N ALA A 901 21.84 23.35 53.08
CA ALA A 901 22.79 23.16 51.99
C ALA A 901 22.21 23.84 50.74
N TYR A 902 22.91 24.88 50.25
CA TYR A 902 22.43 25.72 49.14
C TYR A 902 23.16 25.41 47.83
N PHE A 903 22.43 24.81 46.90
CA PHE A 903 22.89 24.46 45.57
C PHE A 903 22.53 25.59 44.60
N THR A 904 23.53 26.21 43.97
CA THR A 904 23.40 27.29 42.99
C THR A 904 24.12 26.92 41.69
N GLY A 905 23.80 27.63 40.61
CA GLY A 905 24.38 27.38 39.28
C GLY A 905 23.90 26.07 38.66
N LEU A 906 22.71 25.61 39.04
CA LEU A 906 22.10 24.42 38.47
C LEU A 906 21.56 24.71 37.06
N ASN A 907 21.46 23.67 36.24
CA ASN A 907 20.84 23.73 34.92
C ASN A 907 20.05 22.44 34.69
N ILE A 908 18.96 22.28 35.45
CA ILE A 908 18.19 21.04 35.47
C ILE A 908 16.87 21.28 34.74
N ALA A 909 16.76 20.77 33.52
CA ALA A 909 15.53 20.84 32.74
C ALA A 909 14.46 19.88 33.29
N VAL A 910 13.26 20.42 33.44
CA VAL A 910 12.00 19.72 33.68
C VAL A 910 11.07 20.05 32.50
N PRO A 911 11.00 19.19 31.47
CA PRO A 911 10.13 19.41 30.32
C PRO A 911 8.66 19.58 30.71
N ALA A 912 7.89 20.33 29.90
CA ALA A 912 6.47 20.53 30.13
C ALA A 912 5.73 19.19 30.23
N ASN A 913 4.79 19.09 31.17
CA ASN A 913 3.98 17.90 31.43
C ASN A 913 4.80 16.66 31.83
N THR A 914 5.96 16.85 32.46
CA THR A 914 6.82 15.76 32.96
C THR A 914 7.16 15.94 34.44
N THR A 915 7.68 14.89 35.05
CA THR A 915 8.20 14.91 36.43
C THR A 915 9.66 14.50 36.44
N LYS A 916 10.48 15.23 37.21
CA LYS A 916 11.88 14.89 37.50
C LYS A 916 12.07 14.66 38.99
N THR A 917 12.82 13.62 39.37
CA THR A 917 13.14 13.33 40.78
C THR A 917 14.61 13.67 41.06
N LEU A 918 14.84 14.53 42.05
CA LEU A 918 16.19 14.87 42.53
C LEU A 918 16.44 14.21 43.88
N THR A 919 17.62 13.61 44.05
CA THR A 919 18.01 12.90 45.28
C THR A 919 18.96 13.76 46.11
N VAL A 920 18.73 13.83 47.42
CA VAL A 920 19.64 14.45 48.38
C VAL A 920 20.22 13.36 49.28
N ASP A 921 21.52 13.14 49.13
CA ASP A 921 22.31 12.32 50.04
C ASP A 921 22.95 13.20 51.10
N LEU A 922 22.99 12.74 52.34
CA LEU A 922 23.73 13.36 53.43
C LEU A 922 25.10 12.73 53.57
N ILE A 923 26.11 13.57 53.77
CA ILE A 923 27.46 13.16 54.16
C ILE A 923 27.52 13.21 55.68
N LEU A 924 27.60 12.04 56.32
CA LEU A 924 27.51 11.92 57.77
C LEU A 924 28.88 12.20 58.43
N SER A 925 28.91 12.97 59.52
CA SER A 925 30.10 13.10 60.35
C SER A 925 30.36 11.82 61.15
N GLN A 926 31.37 11.81 62.02
CA GLN A 926 31.51 10.82 63.08
C GLN A 926 30.90 11.41 64.38
N PRO A 927 29.69 10.98 64.80
CA PRO A 927 29.18 11.32 66.12
C PRO A 927 30.17 10.89 67.20
N SER A 928 30.45 11.81 68.12
CA SER A 928 31.26 11.61 69.32
C SER A 928 31.15 12.84 70.20
N ALA A 929 31.41 12.69 71.50
CA ALA A 929 31.25 13.80 72.44
C ALA A 929 32.21 14.99 72.25
N THR A 930 33.16 14.93 71.31
CA THR A 930 34.01 16.07 70.94
C THR A 930 33.76 16.61 69.53
N ALA A 931 33.01 15.88 68.68
CA ALA A 931 32.80 16.26 67.28
C ALA A 931 31.34 16.63 66.98
N SER A 932 30.36 15.80 67.38
CA SER A 932 28.94 16.06 67.15
C SER A 932 28.03 15.15 68.00
N THR A 933 26.84 15.63 68.32
CA THR A 933 25.83 14.89 69.11
C THR A 933 25.31 13.67 68.35
N SER A 934 25.21 12.54 69.04
CA SER A 934 24.55 11.32 68.54
C SER A 934 23.02 11.42 68.67
N ALA A 935 22.28 10.46 68.10
CA ALA A 935 20.82 10.36 68.19
C ALA A 935 20.06 11.58 67.63
N VAL A 936 20.62 12.31 66.67
CA VAL A 936 19.97 13.50 66.08
C VAL A 936 19.15 13.14 64.83
N ASP A 937 17.93 13.70 64.71
CA ASP A 937 17.08 13.54 63.51
C ASP A 937 17.58 14.42 62.36
N ALA A 938 18.33 13.82 61.44
CA ALA A 938 18.86 14.45 60.25
C ALA A 938 17.85 14.52 59.08
N LYS A 939 16.53 14.47 59.34
CA LYS A 939 15.52 14.60 58.27
C LYS A 939 15.76 15.84 57.40
N VAL A 940 15.64 15.64 56.10
CA VAL A 940 15.84 16.70 55.10
C VAL A 940 14.49 17.24 54.65
N THR A 941 14.37 18.56 54.59
CA THR A 941 13.22 19.29 54.03
C THR A 941 13.67 20.08 52.81
N LEU A 942 12.90 20.05 51.71
CA LEU A 942 13.15 20.95 50.59
C LEU A 942 12.67 22.35 50.92
N ASP A 943 13.60 23.29 51.06
CA ASP A 943 13.31 24.64 51.57
C ASP A 943 12.99 25.67 50.49
N LEU A 944 13.72 25.57 49.38
CA LEU A 944 13.55 26.47 48.24
C LEU A 944 13.92 25.75 46.94
N VAL A 945 13.16 26.05 45.88
CA VAL A 945 13.52 25.79 44.49
C VAL A 945 13.32 27.06 43.69
N LYS A 946 14.34 27.47 42.93
CA LYS A 946 14.20 28.51 41.90
C LYS A 946 14.37 27.90 40.52
N ALA A 947 13.50 28.29 39.61
CA ALA A 947 13.52 27.83 38.23
C ALA A 947 13.07 28.93 37.28
N TYR A 948 13.49 28.88 36.03
CA TYR A 948 12.94 29.74 34.98
C TYR A 948 12.06 28.91 34.05
N ASN A 949 10.89 29.43 33.70
CA ASN A 949 10.07 28.79 32.67
C ASN A 949 10.65 29.03 31.26
N SER A 950 10.02 28.46 30.22
CA SER A 950 10.49 28.63 28.83
C SER A 950 10.49 30.09 28.32
N LYS A 951 9.84 31.00 29.07
CA LYS A 951 9.71 32.43 28.75
C LYS A 951 10.63 33.32 29.59
N GLY A 952 11.51 32.73 30.42
CA GLY A 952 12.44 33.47 31.27
C GLY A 952 11.78 34.10 32.51
N VAL A 953 10.55 33.70 32.85
CA VAL A 953 9.90 34.09 34.11
C VAL A 953 10.40 33.20 35.23
N GLU A 954 10.85 33.80 36.32
CA GLU A 954 11.33 33.10 37.50
C GLU A 954 10.16 32.55 38.32
N TYR A 955 10.18 31.25 38.57
CA TYR A 955 9.44 30.60 39.63
C TYR A 955 10.32 30.53 40.88
N THR A 956 9.78 30.99 42.01
CA THR A 956 10.36 30.76 43.33
C THR A 956 9.37 29.97 44.17
N GLY A 957 9.68 28.70 44.41
CA GLY A 957 8.94 27.84 45.33
C GLY A 957 9.61 27.85 46.70
N THR A 958 9.11 28.68 47.61
CA THR A 958 9.51 28.69 49.03
C THR A 958 8.58 27.83 49.87
N ASN A 959 9.10 27.26 50.96
CA ASN A 959 8.35 26.47 51.92
C ASN A 959 7.04 27.14 52.39
N VAL A 960 5.93 26.52 52.00
CA VAL A 960 4.67 26.49 52.76
C VAL A 960 4.94 25.53 53.91
N THR A 961 4.74 25.96 55.16
CA THR A 961 5.00 25.17 56.37
C THR A 961 4.45 23.73 56.26
N GLY A 962 5.32 22.71 56.27
CA GLY A 962 4.96 21.31 56.51
C GLY A 962 5.05 20.33 55.33
N ASP A 963 5.02 20.77 54.08
CA ASP A 963 4.62 19.88 52.96
C ASP A 963 5.76 19.15 52.19
N ARG A 964 7.03 19.31 52.59
CA ARG A 964 8.17 18.69 51.86
C ARG A 964 9.29 18.15 52.75
N ALA A 965 8.95 17.66 53.93
CA ALA A 965 9.91 16.96 54.81
C ALA A 965 9.99 15.47 54.44
N ALA A 966 11.20 14.94 54.32
CA ALA A 966 11.43 13.51 54.20
C ALA A 966 11.18 12.79 55.53
N ASN A 967 11.28 11.47 55.51
CA ASN A 967 11.16 10.64 56.72
C ASN A 967 12.33 10.89 57.68
N THR A 968 12.10 10.60 58.96
CA THR A 968 13.08 10.71 60.05
C THR A 968 14.32 9.86 59.79
N LEU A 969 15.50 10.41 60.09
CA LEU A 969 16.78 9.72 59.92
C LEU A 969 17.67 10.01 61.14
N TYR A 970 17.70 9.10 62.11
CA TYR A 970 18.55 9.29 63.29
C TYR A 970 19.98 8.85 63.02
N VAL A 971 20.95 9.71 63.36
CA VAL A 971 22.38 9.45 63.14
C VAL A 971 23.03 9.10 64.47
N PHE A 972 23.60 7.90 64.56
CA PHE A 972 24.35 7.39 65.72
C PHE A 972 25.82 7.14 65.40
N GLN A 973 26.68 7.02 66.41
CA GLN A 973 28.07 6.61 66.21
C GLN A 973 28.15 5.15 65.73
N SER A 974 27.40 4.27 66.39
CA SER A 974 27.22 2.85 66.03
C SER A 974 25.77 2.45 66.29
N ILE A 975 25.29 1.40 65.62
CA ILE A 975 23.90 0.91 65.78
C ILE A 975 23.90 -0.61 65.98
N PRO A 976 22.96 -1.16 66.78
CA PRO A 976 22.73 -2.59 66.84
C PRO A 976 21.97 -3.08 65.62
N THR A 977 22.25 -4.33 65.23
CA THR A 977 21.36 -5.13 64.39
C THR A 977 20.98 -6.39 65.14
N PHE A 978 19.68 -6.62 65.32
CA PHE A 978 19.17 -7.85 65.91
C PHE A 978 18.95 -8.88 64.79
N SER A 979 19.11 -10.15 65.09
CA SER A 979 18.63 -11.21 64.20
C SER A 979 18.17 -12.42 65.01
N GLU A 980 17.13 -13.09 64.55
CA GLU A 980 16.63 -14.27 65.22
C GLU A 980 17.57 -15.46 65.00
N VAL A 981 17.70 -16.31 66.02
CA VAL A 981 18.26 -17.66 65.88
C VAL A 981 17.12 -18.64 66.11
N ASN A 982 16.47 -19.02 65.01
CA ASN A 982 15.31 -19.91 65.02
C ASN A 982 15.64 -21.22 65.76
N LEU A 983 14.77 -21.58 66.70
CA LEU A 983 14.84 -22.83 67.42
C LEU A 983 13.98 -23.86 66.70
N THR A 984 14.54 -25.03 66.37
CA THR A 984 13.74 -26.16 65.90
C THR A 984 12.85 -26.66 67.05
N ASN A 985 11.64 -26.12 67.15
CA ASN A 985 10.64 -26.46 68.17
C ASN A 985 9.95 -27.82 67.87
N THR A 986 10.69 -28.77 67.31
CA THR A 986 10.20 -30.12 66.95
C THR A 986 10.14 -31.08 68.14
N THR A 987 10.71 -30.69 69.28
CA THR A 987 10.62 -31.41 70.56
C THR A 987 9.71 -30.65 71.50
N ALA A 988 8.67 -31.32 72.00
CA ALA A 988 7.73 -30.74 72.94
C ALA A 988 8.38 -30.25 74.23
N LEU A 989 7.85 -29.15 74.79
CA LEU A 989 8.18 -28.71 76.14
C LEU A 989 7.91 -29.83 77.14
N SER A 990 8.89 -30.13 77.98
CA SER A 990 8.72 -31.08 79.09
C SER A 990 8.60 -30.31 80.40
N ASN A 991 7.47 -30.45 81.09
CA ASN A 991 7.28 -29.85 82.41
C ASN A 991 8.45 -30.21 83.36
N GLY A 992 8.92 -29.26 84.15
CA GLY A 992 10.00 -29.43 85.12
C GLY A 992 11.42 -29.45 84.52
N SER A 993 11.58 -29.39 83.20
CA SER A 993 12.90 -29.36 82.54
C SER A 993 13.28 -27.95 82.07
N ASN A 994 14.44 -27.44 82.49
CA ASN A 994 14.93 -26.15 82.04
C ASN A 994 15.39 -26.23 80.57
N SER A 995 14.63 -25.59 79.68
CA SER A 995 14.74 -25.73 78.23
C SER A 995 15.08 -24.38 77.59
N LYS A 996 15.79 -24.39 76.45
CA LYS A 996 16.03 -23.15 75.68
C LYS A 996 14.73 -22.74 75.02
N ILE A 997 14.25 -21.53 75.29
CA ILE A 997 12.94 -21.05 74.84
C ILE A 997 13.03 -19.88 73.84
N TYR A 998 14.17 -19.19 73.76
CA TYR A 998 14.38 -18.13 72.78
C TYR A 998 15.87 -17.96 72.47
N SER A 999 16.22 -17.59 71.24
CA SER A 999 17.61 -17.30 70.88
C SER A 999 17.69 -16.24 69.80
N PHE A 1000 18.63 -15.32 69.95
CA PHE A 1000 18.83 -14.21 69.01
C PHE A 1000 20.29 -13.79 68.99
N LYS A 1001 20.65 -12.95 68.05
CA LYS A 1001 21.96 -12.33 67.92
C LYS A 1001 21.82 -10.82 67.97
N VAL A 1002 22.85 -10.19 68.51
CA VAL A 1002 23.01 -8.74 68.43
C VAL A 1002 24.40 -8.45 67.89
N ALA A 1003 24.45 -7.72 66.78
CA ALA A 1003 25.68 -7.27 66.14
C ALA A 1003 25.85 -5.76 66.33
N ALA A 1004 27.08 -5.32 66.62
CA ALA A 1004 27.46 -3.92 66.58
C ALA A 1004 28.07 -3.58 65.21
N ASP A 1005 27.78 -2.40 64.67
CA ASP A 1005 28.46 -1.92 63.47
C ASP A 1005 29.99 -1.87 63.71
N SER A 1006 30.76 -2.12 62.65
CA SER A 1006 32.20 -1.83 62.56
C SER A 1006 32.61 -0.41 63.01
N LYS A 1007 31.67 0.55 63.06
CA LYS A 1007 31.94 1.96 63.40
C LYS A 1007 32.16 2.21 64.89
N GLY A 1008 31.68 1.33 65.78
CA GLY A 1008 31.84 1.47 67.22
C GLY A 1008 31.17 0.32 67.98
N SER A 1009 31.48 0.18 69.26
CA SER A 1009 30.78 -0.79 70.12
C SER A 1009 29.31 -0.41 70.30
N VAL A 1010 28.46 -1.39 70.59
CA VAL A 1010 27.10 -1.16 71.09
C VAL A 1010 27.00 -1.75 72.49
N ILE A 1011 26.38 -1.03 73.41
CA ILE A 1011 26.20 -1.45 74.79
C ILE A 1011 24.71 -1.75 75.02
N LEU A 1012 24.37 -2.90 75.61
CA LEU A 1012 23.00 -3.25 76.00
C LEU A 1012 22.79 -3.08 77.50
N LYS A 1013 21.61 -2.58 77.89
CA LYS A 1013 21.23 -2.40 79.31
C LYS A 1013 19.90 -3.06 79.70
N GLN A 1014 18.94 -3.15 78.79
CA GLN A 1014 17.68 -3.85 79.04
C GLN A 1014 17.13 -4.53 77.79
N LEU A 1015 16.52 -5.70 77.96
CA LEU A 1015 15.73 -6.42 76.96
C LEU A 1015 14.43 -6.90 77.60
N LYS A 1016 13.29 -6.60 76.99
CA LYS A 1016 11.97 -7.00 77.50
C LYS A 1016 11.25 -7.83 76.45
N PHE A 1017 10.90 -9.05 76.83
CA PHE A 1017 10.21 -10.02 75.98
C PHE A 1017 8.72 -10.01 76.26
N THR A 1018 7.91 -10.21 75.23
CA THR A 1018 6.46 -10.42 75.37
C THR A 1018 6.18 -11.90 75.44
N LEU A 1019 5.31 -12.30 76.37
CA LEU A 1019 4.81 -13.66 76.48
C LEU A 1019 3.32 -13.69 76.14
N GLY A 1020 2.92 -14.64 75.29
CA GLY A 1020 1.50 -14.94 75.02
C GLY A 1020 1.17 -16.36 75.45
N TRP A 1021 0.01 -16.57 76.04
CA TRP A 1021 -0.39 -17.86 76.62
C TRP A 1021 -1.61 -18.41 75.90
N ASN A 1022 -1.63 -19.72 75.73
CA ASN A 1022 -2.81 -20.46 75.28
C ASN A 1022 -3.00 -21.66 76.22
N ASP A 1023 -3.87 -21.48 77.20
CA ASP A 1023 -4.34 -22.51 78.12
C ASP A 1023 -5.66 -23.08 77.59
N SER A 1024 -5.53 -24.13 76.80
CA SER A 1024 -6.67 -24.78 76.16
C SER A 1024 -6.91 -26.18 76.74
N ALA A 1025 -5.91 -26.80 77.36
CA ALA A 1025 -5.94 -28.16 77.87
C ALA A 1025 -5.80 -28.16 79.40
N GLY A 1026 -6.85 -28.60 80.11
CA GLY A 1026 -6.79 -28.77 81.57
C GLY A 1026 -7.30 -27.57 82.37
N THR A 1027 -6.96 -27.53 83.66
CA THR A 1027 -7.29 -26.44 84.62
C THR A 1027 -6.07 -26.03 85.45
N SER A 1028 -4.88 -26.48 85.05
CA SER A 1028 -3.63 -26.23 85.76
C SER A 1028 -3.12 -24.87 85.36
N THR A 1029 -2.68 -24.07 86.32
CA THR A 1029 -2.10 -22.77 85.99
C THR A 1029 -0.77 -22.92 85.25
N LEU A 1030 -0.68 -22.38 84.04
CA LEU A 1030 0.55 -22.41 83.25
C LEU A 1030 1.57 -21.42 83.81
N THR A 1031 2.80 -21.90 84.04
CA THR A 1031 3.88 -21.07 84.58
C THR A 1031 5.24 -21.37 83.97
N LEU A 1032 6.09 -20.34 83.87
CA LEU A 1032 7.51 -20.44 83.55
C LEU A 1032 8.34 -19.93 84.73
N ASN A 1033 9.36 -20.69 85.17
CA ASN A 1033 10.28 -20.28 86.23
C ASN A 1033 11.72 -20.74 85.95
N ASN A 1034 12.64 -20.55 86.90
CA ASN A 1034 14.06 -20.88 86.76
C ASN A 1034 14.69 -20.32 85.48
N PHE A 1035 14.37 -19.07 85.15
CA PHE A 1035 14.88 -18.43 83.94
C PHE A 1035 16.41 -18.33 83.98
N LYS A 1036 17.05 -18.57 82.83
CA LYS A 1036 18.50 -18.36 82.66
C LYS A 1036 18.81 -17.69 81.33
N PHE A 1037 19.76 -16.76 81.35
CA PHE A 1037 20.23 -16.06 80.17
C PHE A 1037 21.70 -16.38 79.88
N TYR A 1038 22.00 -16.70 78.63
CA TYR A 1038 23.33 -17.07 78.17
C TYR A 1038 23.81 -16.16 77.05
N ARG A 1039 25.12 -15.87 77.06
CA ARG A 1039 25.88 -15.40 75.89
C ARG A 1039 26.78 -16.54 75.41
N GLY A 1040 26.47 -17.09 74.24
CA GLY A 1040 27.09 -18.33 73.75
C GLY A 1040 26.90 -19.45 74.77
N SER A 1041 28.00 -19.94 75.37
CA SER A 1041 27.99 -20.95 76.44
C SER A 1041 28.10 -20.36 77.87
N THR A 1042 28.25 -19.04 78.02
CA THR A 1042 28.42 -18.38 79.32
C THR A 1042 27.08 -18.01 79.92
N ASN A 1043 26.76 -18.50 81.12
CA ASN A 1043 25.57 -18.12 81.87
C ASN A 1043 25.79 -16.76 82.54
N LEU A 1044 24.94 -15.78 82.24
CA LEU A 1044 25.02 -14.42 82.80
C LEU A 1044 24.06 -14.20 83.99
N THR A 1045 23.09 -15.11 84.17
CA THR A 1045 22.05 -15.03 85.21
C THR A 1045 22.64 -14.85 86.61
N SER A 1046 22.09 -13.92 87.39
CA SER A 1046 22.48 -13.59 88.78
C SER A 1046 23.94 -13.15 88.99
N THR A 1047 24.73 -13.00 87.92
CA THR A 1047 26.13 -12.54 87.97
C THR A 1047 26.38 -11.28 87.16
N SER A 1048 25.55 -11.04 86.14
CA SER A 1048 25.64 -9.89 85.25
C SER A 1048 24.27 -9.42 84.75
N VAL A 1049 23.22 -10.25 84.90
CA VAL A 1049 21.85 -9.89 84.56
C VAL A 1049 20.89 -10.36 85.66
N THR A 1050 19.84 -9.57 85.86
CA THR A 1050 18.66 -9.94 86.64
C THR A 1050 17.45 -10.09 85.71
N ILE A 1051 16.75 -11.22 85.80
CA ILE A 1051 15.52 -11.51 85.05
C ILE A 1051 14.30 -11.38 85.96
N GLN A 1052 13.38 -10.48 85.61
CA GLN A 1052 12.20 -10.14 86.40
C GLN A 1052 10.91 -10.26 85.60
N ASN A 1053 9.81 -10.49 86.30
CA ASN A 1053 8.46 -10.33 85.73
C ASN A 1053 8.04 -8.85 85.74
N ALA A 1054 6.89 -8.54 85.13
CA ALA A 1054 6.38 -7.17 85.04
C ALA A 1054 6.09 -6.49 86.40
N SER A 1055 6.00 -7.27 87.49
CA SER A 1055 5.84 -6.75 88.86
C SER A 1055 7.16 -6.43 89.58
N GLY A 1056 8.31 -6.64 88.93
CA GLY A 1056 9.64 -6.42 89.51
C GLY A 1056 10.16 -7.59 90.37
N ALA A 1057 9.51 -8.76 90.33
CA ALA A 1057 9.97 -9.94 91.07
C ALA A 1057 10.93 -10.77 90.21
N SER A 1058 12.08 -11.17 90.77
CA SER A 1058 13.04 -12.07 90.10
C SER A 1058 12.40 -13.45 89.82
N VAL A 1059 12.58 -13.95 88.61
CA VAL A 1059 12.06 -15.26 88.14
C VAL A 1059 13.17 -16.28 87.83
N GLU A 1060 14.37 -16.03 88.36
CA GLU A 1060 15.56 -16.89 88.16
C GLU A 1060 15.53 -18.16 89.02
N GLY A 1061 14.69 -18.18 90.05
CA GLY A 1061 14.46 -19.31 90.95
C GLY A 1061 13.03 -19.86 90.87
N SER A 1062 12.42 -20.14 92.02
CA SER A 1062 11.09 -20.76 92.09
C SER A 1062 9.90 -19.84 91.79
N ALA A 1063 10.12 -18.52 91.77
CA ALA A 1063 9.10 -17.55 91.37
C ALA A 1063 8.86 -17.63 89.86
N SER A 1064 7.59 -17.53 89.46
CA SER A 1064 7.18 -17.80 88.08
C SER A 1064 6.55 -16.59 87.40
N VAL A 1065 6.66 -16.54 86.07
CA VAL A 1065 5.69 -15.84 85.23
C VAL A 1065 4.47 -16.74 85.04
N VAL A 1066 3.27 -16.18 85.17
CA VAL A 1066 2.00 -16.91 85.25
C VAL A 1066 1.06 -16.43 84.15
N GLU A 1067 0.28 -17.32 83.54
CA GLU A 1067 -0.65 -17.00 82.45
C GLU A 1067 -1.70 -15.90 82.75
N ALA A 1068 -2.06 -15.72 84.03
CA ALA A 1068 -3.01 -14.71 84.48
C ALA A 1068 -2.44 -13.29 84.38
N ASP A 1069 -1.12 -13.16 84.25
CA ASP A 1069 -0.43 -11.91 83.96
C ASP A 1069 -0.45 -11.69 82.44
N THR A 1070 -1.62 -11.35 81.92
CA THR A 1070 -1.88 -11.16 80.47
C THR A 1070 -1.14 -9.96 79.86
N THR A 1071 -0.37 -9.24 80.69
CA THR A 1071 0.52 -8.14 80.35
C THR A 1071 1.98 -8.39 80.77
N ALA A 1072 2.34 -9.60 81.19
CA ALA A 1072 3.67 -9.92 81.70
C ALA A 1072 4.76 -9.76 80.64
N GLY A 1073 5.42 -8.60 80.62
CA GLY A 1073 6.75 -8.49 80.05
C GLY A 1073 7.75 -9.25 80.93
N LEU A 1074 8.55 -10.12 80.33
CA LEU A 1074 9.75 -10.65 80.97
C LEU A 1074 10.88 -9.65 80.73
N ILE A 1075 11.34 -8.98 81.78
CA ILE A 1075 12.36 -7.93 81.68
C ILE A 1075 13.69 -8.52 82.12
N LEU A 1076 14.67 -8.42 81.24
CA LEU A 1076 16.06 -8.72 81.51
C LEU A 1076 16.83 -7.40 81.60
N THR A 1077 17.42 -7.16 82.76
CA THR A 1077 18.24 -5.98 83.04
C THR A 1077 19.68 -6.42 83.25
N PHE A 1078 20.63 -5.73 82.62
CA PHE A 1078 22.05 -5.87 82.95
C PHE A 1078 22.34 -5.12 84.27
N ASP A 1079 22.92 -5.81 85.24
CA ASP A 1079 23.00 -5.35 86.64
C ASP A 1079 23.83 -4.06 86.81
N ASP A 1080 23.70 -3.40 87.96
CA ASP A 1080 24.46 -2.19 88.29
C ASP A 1080 25.98 -2.44 88.24
N GLY A 1081 26.71 -1.58 87.53
CA GLY A 1081 28.15 -1.75 87.28
C GLY A 1081 28.49 -2.82 86.24
N TYR A 1082 27.49 -3.40 85.55
CA TYR A 1082 27.68 -4.28 84.39
C TYR A 1082 26.95 -3.74 83.15
N GLU A 1083 27.71 -3.60 82.07
CA GLU A 1083 27.26 -3.14 80.77
C GLU A 1083 27.65 -4.18 79.71
N GLU A 1084 26.66 -4.68 78.96
CA GLU A 1084 26.93 -5.69 77.94
C GLU A 1084 27.44 -5.03 76.66
N THR A 1085 28.76 -4.91 76.58
CA THR A 1085 29.44 -4.33 75.43
C THR A 1085 29.64 -5.38 74.33
N ILE A 1086 29.04 -5.12 73.17
CA ILE A 1086 29.29 -5.84 71.92
C ILE A 1086 30.38 -5.05 71.17
N PRO A 1087 31.59 -5.61 70.98
CA PRO A 1087 32.68 -4.90 70.32
C PRO A 1087 32.35 -4.52 68.87
N ALA A 1088 32.95 -3.44 68.36
CA ALA A 1088 32.75 -2.97 66.99
C ALA A 1088 32.95 -4.09 65.96
N GLY A 1089 31.99 -4.26 65.05
CA GLY A 1089 32.02 -5.27 64.00
C GLY A 1089 31.89 -6.72 64.49
N SER A 1090 31.57 -6.93 65.77
CA SER A 1090 31.34 -8.25 66.36
C SER A 1090 29.86 -8.53 66.56
N GLU A 1091 29.53 -9.81 66.72
CA GLU A 1091 28.17 -10.29 67.00
C GLU A 1091 28.21 -11.27 68.18
N TYR A 1092 27.25 -11.13 69.10
CA TYR A 1092 27.02 -12.09 70.16
C TYR A 1092 25.66 -12.79 70.00
N THR A 1093 25.66 -14.10 70.22
CA THR A 1093 24.44 -14.91 70.30
C THR A 1093 23.99 -15.03 71.74
N TYR A 1094 22.74 -14.65 72.00
CA TYR A 1094 22.08 -14.77 73.30
C TYR A 1094 21.01 -15.86 73.27
N SER A 1095 20.84 -16.57 74.38
CA SER A 1095 19.79 -17.59 74.53
C SER A 1095 19.12 -17.47 75.90
N LEU A 1096 17.79 -17.53 75.90
CA LEU A 1096 16.96 -17.55 77.10
C LEU A 1096 16.46 -18.97 77.34
N TYR A 1097 16.51 -19.40 78.59
CA TYR A 1097 16.06 -20.70 79.07
C TYR A 1097 15.02 -20.52 80.18
N ALA A 1098 14.05 -21.42 80.27
CA ALA A 1098 13.07 -21.46 81.36
C ALA A 1098 12.58 -22.90 81.61
N THR A 1099 12.02 -23.12 82.80
CA THR A 1099 11.34 -24.36 83.19
C THR A 1099 9.82 -24.18 83.11
N PRO A 1100 9.13 -24.85 82.16
CA PRO A 1100 7.67 -24.87 82.10
C PRO A 1100 7.07 -25.76 83.19
N ASN A 1101 5.94 -25.33 83.75
CA ASN A 1101 5.14 -26.12 84.69
C ASN A 1101 3.65 -25.91 84.41
N GLY A 1102 2.85 -26.96 84.62
CA GLY A 1102 1.39 -26.90 84.50
C GLY A 1102 0.86 -27.19 83.10
N PHE A 1103 1.71 -27.21 82.07
CA PHE A 1103 1.28 -27.42 80.69
C PHE A 1103 0.83 -28.86 80.41
N THR A 1104 -0.27 -29.03 79.69
CA THR A 1104 -0.81 -30.34 79.33
C THR A 1104 -1.17 -30.44 77.85
N TYR A 1105 -1.36 -31.67 77.40
CA TYR A 1105 -1.75 -31.99 76.03
C TYR A 1105 -2.90 -33.01 76.02
N SER A 1106 -3.81 -32.82 75.08
CA SER A 1106 -4.84 -33.80 74.71
C SER A 1106 -4.96 -33.87 73.18
N THR A 1107 -5.65 -34.89 72.67
CA THR A 1107 -5.86 -35.09 71.23
C THR A 1107 -6.68 -33.99 70.54
N SER A 1108 -7.29 -33.05 71.27
CA SER A 1108 -8.13 -31.98 70.71
C SER A 1108 -7.81 -30.56 71.21
N LYS A 1109 -6.94 -30.44 72.22
CA LYS A 1109 -6.55 -29.18 72.86
C LYS A 1109 -5.13 -29.29 73.37
N GLN A 1110 -4.33 -28.23 73.23
CA GLN A 1110 -2.91 -28.22 73.57
C GLN A 1110 -2.57 -26.89 74.23
N ASP A 1111 -1.87 -26.96 75.37
CA ASP A 1111 -1.30 -25.78 75.99
C ASP A 1111 -0.04 -25.33 75.25
N SER A 1112 0.14 -24.03 75.16
CA SER A 1112 1.33 -23.43 74.56
C SER A 1112 1.60 -22.04 75.13
N PHE A 1113 2.84 -21.62 75.01
CA PHE A 1113 3.20 -20.21 75.15
C PHE A 1113 3.96 -19.73 73.92
N THR A 1114 3.95 -18.42 73.73
CA THR A 1114 4.69 -17.71 72.71
C THR A 1114 5.63 -16.73 73.38
N ILE A 1115 6.81 -16.52 72.80
CA ILE A 1115 7.77 -15.52 73.27
C ILE A 1115 8.34 -14.77 72.08
N ASN A 1116 8.47 -13.45 72.20
CA ASN A 1116 9.18 -12.65 71.20
C ASN A 1116 9.88 -11.43 71.83
N LEU A 1117 10.84 -10.87 71.10
CA LEU A 1117 11.41 -9.56 71.41
C LEU A 1117 10.71 -8.48 70.55
N PRO A 1118 9.78 -7.69 71.13
CA PRO A 1118 9.00 -6.70 70.39
C PRO A 1118 9.85 -5.49 69.94
N ALA A 1119 9.38 -4.78 68.90
CA ALA A 1119 9.86 -3.44 68.58
C ALA A 1119 9.35 -2.43 69.61
N GLU A 1120 10.06 -1.31 69.74
CA GLU A 1120 9.58 -0.17 70.52
C GLU A 1120 8.37 0.48 69.83
N SER A 1121 7.34 0.84 70.59
CA SER A 1121 6.12 1.48 70.07
C SER A 1121 6.09 3.01 70.22
N ALA A 1122 7.05 3.57 70.96
CA ALA A 1122 7.15 5.00 71.22
C ALA A 1122 8.07 5.72 70.23
N THR A 1123 7.85 7.03 70.09
CA THR A 1123 8.77 7.90 69.34
C THR A 1123 10.09 8.05 70.11
N HIS A 1124 11.19 7.81 69.41
CA HIS A 1124 12.56 7.98 69.92
C HIS A 1124 12.72 9.32 70.66
N THR A 1125 13.23 9.26 71.89
CA THR A 1125 13.55 10.41 72.73
C THR A 1125 15.05 10.69 72.63
N THR A 1126 15.41 11.96 72.37
CA THR A 1126 16.81 12.39 72.27
C THR A 1126 17.34 12.80 73.64
N ASN A 1127 18.61 12.51 73.94
CA ASN A 1127 19.26 12.80 75.24
C ASN A 1127 18.64 12.08 76.43
N SER A 1128 18.40 10.77 76.28
CA SER A 1128 17.80 9.97 77.34
C SER A 1128 18.88 9.47 78.30
N TYR A 1129 18.59 9.57 79.59
CA TYR A 1129 19.41 9.03 80.68
C TYR A 1129 18.80 7.70 81.15
N VAL A 1130 19.63 6.83 81.69
CA VAL A 1130 19.18 5.61 82.35
C VAL A 1130 18.85 5.91 83.83
N GLU A 1131 17.65 5.49 84.25
CA GLU A 1131 17.25 5.43 85.65
C GLU A 1131 16.82 4.00 86.02
N ILE A 1132 17.30 3.48 87.15
CA ILE A 1132 16.99 2.14 87.63
C ILE A 1132 16.08 2.23 88.85
N THR A 1133 14.82 1.79 88.71
CA THR A 1133 13.87 1.68 89.82
C THR A 1133 13.47 0.23 90.01
N SER A 1134 13.71 -0.32 91.20
CA SER A 1134 13.42 -1.73 91.53
C SER A 1134 14.05 -2.75 90.57
N GLY A 1135 15.21 -2.42 89.97
CA GLY A 1135 15.93 -3.28 89.03
C GLY A 1135 15.38 -3.30 87.60
N ILE A 1136 14.40 -2.43 87.29
CA ILE A 1136 13.91 -2.17 85.93
C ILE A 1136 14.48 -0.82 85.46
N VAL A 1137 14.94 -0.79 84.21
CA VAL A 1137 15.56 0.39 83.58
C VAL A 1137 14.52 1.17 82.80
N ALA A 1138 14.49 2.47 83.05
CA ALA A 1138 13.70 3.46 82.32
C ALA A 1138 14.62 4.47 81.61
N LEU A 1139 14.10 5.09 80.55
CA LEU A 1139 14.75 6.20 79.86
C LEU A 1139 14.08 7.50 80.29
N VAL A 1140 14.84 8.43 80.85
CA VAL A 1140 14.30 9.71 81.35
C VAL A 1140 14.97 10.88 80.65
N ASP A 1141 14.23 11.98 80.46
CA ASP A 1141 14.75 13.22 79.88
C ASP A 1141 15.38 14.15 80.94
N SER A 1142 15.12 13.85 82.22
CA SER A 1142 15.58 14.57 83.41
C SER A 1142 15.34 13.71 84.66
N ALA A 1143 16.05 14.01 85.76
CA ALA A 1143 16.23 13.13 86.92
C ALA A 1143 15.00 12.86 87.83
N ASP A 1144 13.75 13.08 87.38
CA ASP A 1144 12.54 12.91 88.20
C ASP A 1144 11.28 12.46 87.38
N ALA A 1145 11.45 11.74 86.27
CA ALA A 1145 10.34 11.34 85.39
C ALA A 1145 9.99 9.84 85.50
N ASN A 1146 8.72 9.52 85.80
CA ASN A 1146 8.21 8.14 85.71
C ASN A 1146 8.09 7.72 84.24
N ASP A 1147 9.04 6.95 83.70
CA ASP A 1147 8.91 6.33 82.37
C ASP A 1147 8.67 4.83 82.44
N VAL A 1148 8.03 4.29 81.39
CA VAL A 1148 7.66 2.88 81.24
C VAL A 1148 8.87 2.08 80.77
N ALA A 1149 9.02 0.84 81.25
CA ALA A 1149 10.07 -0.08 80.82
C ALA A 1149 10.07 -0.28 79.29
N ARG A 1150 11.14 0.18 78.64
CA ARG A 1150 11.40 0.08 77.19
C ARG A 1150 11.72 -1.34 76.77
N ASN A 1151 11.42 -1.67 75.52
CA ASN A 1151 11.58 -3.03 74.99
C ASN A 1151 13.06 -3.40 74.82
N VAL A 1152 13.87 -2.44 74.35
CA VAL A 1152 15.33 -2.56 74.28
C VAL A 1152 15.92 -1.24 74.73
N ILE A 1153 16.93 -1.28 75.60
CA ILE A 1153 17.74 -0.10 75.95
C ILE A 1153 19.19 -0.39 75.60
N TRP A 1154 19.78 0.50 74.81
CA TRP A 1154 21.14 0.37 74.33
C TRP A 1154 21.83 1.74 74.24
N SER A 1155 23.15 1.72 74.06
CA SER A 1155 23.96 2.92 73.83
C SER A 1155 24.96 2.67 72.70
N ASP A 1156 25.26 3.72 71.95
CA ASP A 1156 26.32 3.72 70.94
C ASP A 1156 27.70 4.08 71.50
N ASN A 1157 27.80 4.28 72.83
CA ASN A 1157 29.01 4.62 73.56
C ASN A 1157 29.71 5.89 73.02
N SER A 1158 28.91 6.92 72.72
CA SER A 1158 29.38 8.17 72.12
C SER A 1158 29.72 9.27 73.11
N ALA A 1159 29.31 9.13 74.38
CA ALA A 1159 29.61 10.09 75.46
C ALA A 1159 31.08 10.01 75.95
N VAL A 1160 31.68 11.14 76.37
CA VAL A 1160 33.05 11.15 76.96
C VAL A 1160 33.11 10.34 78.26
N SER A 1161 32.02 10.31 79.02
CA SER A 1161 31.91 9.62 80.31
C SER A 1161 30.66 8.74 80.32
N HIS A 1162 30.65 7.70 79.48
CA HIS A 1162 29.58 6.71 79.46
C HIS A 1162 29.41 6.06 80.84
N SER A 1163 28.16 5.99 81.32
CA SER A 1163 27.83 5.38 82.61
C SER A 1163 26.33 5.08 82.71
N ASP A 1164 26.01 4.02 83.46
CA ASP A 1164 24.70 3.52 83.81
C ASP A 1164 24.24 3.87 85.26
N THR A 1165 25.06 4.58 86.04
CA THR A 1165 24.92 4.66 87.52
C THR A 1165 24.05 5.81 88.05
N SER A 1166 23.65 6.79 87.23
CA SER A 1166 22.71 7.85 87.65
C SER A 1166 21.94 8.52 86.51
N ALA A 1167 20.75 9.06 86.80
CA ALA A 1167 19.81 9.74 85.88
C ALA A 1167 20.34 11.08 85.28
N SER A 1168 21.65 11.32 85.34
CA SER A 1168 22.36 12.46 84.72
C SER A 1168 23.76 12.10 84.23
N SER A 1169 24.10 10.81 84.20
CA SER A 1169 25.48 10.33 84.05
C SER A 1169 25.99 10.35 82.59
N SER A 1170 25.20 9.85 81.64
CA SER A 1170 25.51 9.91 80.20
C SER A 1170 24.21 10.00 79.38
N ASN A 1171 24.22 10.83 78.33
CA ASN A 1171 23.05 11.12 77.49
C ASN A 1171 23.07 10.37 76.15
N ASP A 1172 23.82 9.26 76.06
CA ASP A 1172 23.99 8.42 74.87
C ASP A 1172 23.21 7.10 74.96
N TRP A 1173 22.23 7.01 75.87
CA TRP A 1173 21.30 5.90 75.96
C TRP A 1173 20.06 6.12 75.09
N THR A 1174 19.55 5.04 74.50
CA THR A 1174 18.44 5.05 73.55
C THR A 1174 17.59 3.78 73.65
N ASP A 1175 16.35 3.89 73.16
CA ASP A 1175 15.43 2.78 73.00
C ASP A 1175 15.67 1.97 71.72
N GLY A 1176 14.92 0.87 71.56
CA GLY A 1176 14.92 0.02 70.38
C GLY A 1176 14.15 0.55 69.17
N ASN A 1177 13.71 1.82 69.15
CA ASN A 1177 12.91 2.34 68.04
C ASN A 1177 13.73 2.39 66.74
N LEU A 1178 13.14 1.93 65.63
CA LEU A 1178 13.77 1.86 64.31
C LEU A 1178 15.04 0.99 64.22
N VAL A 1179 15.38 0.23 65.25
CA VAL A 1179 16.47 -0.76 65.22
C VAL A 1179 16.13 -1.87 64.22
N LEU A 1180 17.10 -2.22 63.38
CA LEU A 1180 16.89 -3.15 62.29
C LEU A 1180 16.49 -4.55 62.81
N ASN A 1181 15.46 -5.13 62.19
CA ASN A 1181 14.86 -6.45 62.46
C ASN A 1181 14.10 -6.58 63.80
N LEU A 1182 13.76 -5.49 64.49
CA LEU A 1182 12.76 -5.53 65.56
C LEU A 1182 11.36 -5.24 65.00
N PRO A 1183 10.29 -5.94 65.44
CA PRO A 1183 10.30 -7.07 66.38
C PRO A 1183 10.96 -8.30 65.77
N LEU A 1184 11.61 -9.12 66.59
CA LEU A 1184 12.02 -10.45 66.18
C LEU A 1184 10.78 -11.38 66.12
N ASP A 1185 10.90 -12.42 65.31
CA ASP A 1185 9.84 -13.41 65.11
C ASP A 1185 9.44 -14.08 66.44
N THR A 1186 8.17 -14.50 66.49
CA THR A 1186 7.56 -15.09 67.67
C THR A 1186 7.81 -16.59 67.70
N GLU A 1187 8.52 -17.06 68.73
CA GLU A 1187 8.72 -18.48 68.98
C GLU A 1187 7.51 -19.07 69.70
N THR A 1188 6.91 -20.11 69.12
CA THR A 1188 5.75 -20.80 69.69
C THR A 1188 6.15 -22.17 70.22
N TRP A 1189 5.82 -22.42 71.48
CA TRP A 1189 6.17 -23.65 72.17
C TRP A 1189 4.92 -24.42 72.60
N PRO A 1190 4.53 -25.46 71.84
CA PRO A 1190 3.48 -26.40 72.24
C PRO A 1190 3.99 -27.53 73.14
N VAL A 1191 3.09 -28.12 73.93
CA VAL A 1191 3.36 -29.31 74.76
C VAL A 1191 2.83 -30.58 74.08
N GLN A 1192 3.54 -31.71 74.17
CA GLN A 1192 3.05 -33.03 73.74
C GLN A 1192 2.38 -33.80 74.87
#